data_AF-A0A433SLL8-F1
#
_entry.id   AF-A0A433SLL8-F1
#
_cell.length_a   1.000
_cell.length_b   1.000
_cell.length_c   1.000
_cell.angle_alpha   90.00
_cell.angle_beta   90.00
_cell.angle_gamma   90.00
#
_symmetry.space_group_name_H-M   'P 1'
#
loop_
_entity.id
_entity.type
_entity.pdbx_description
1 polymer ?
#
loop_
_entity_poly.entity_id
_entity_poly.type
_entity_poly.pdbx_seq_one_letter_code
_entity_poly.pdbx_strand_id
1 'polypeptide(L)'
;MVQAVDFKSVVKNSPEFVRSYLLPFFNNAADDLAQVMENLIKERFSHVKGTITRGATSLDYVHMVLLPVLSSLFDHIGHNEFGSEMLVGDTQLACYRILNALYTLGTNSSTFAQRDTIQAELARHRPALGECVGSFASCFPVAFLEPEKNKFNRNSILFGIEGKISEHSLEAQEVMDQLKENVPTLEKIVTEIEGLAHSGGKYHEAPHVIEVTLPMVCSYLPFWLKCGPDGPHVDRPRDYVTEVTAQQMNAVLGNVLKLILSNIGSDDAPWMNRIATRTQPIICNSTPEMIKDHFLPIAEKLRENAELVEAMEKRLAQEKRISMEGSEDYEQLVQEKFSTLVRDIYAFYPLLIKYVDLHRSHWLKYPSTEAEQLFKCVAEIFSMWSHSLFFKREEQNFVAHNEIDNMALIMPSQAARLAKTSSSASSSSGSDERKQRPGGKKRDKKRLEPHNSLNVACLKRLVPVGLGFFSGREQELLQQAKQRLLQDAEADIEDFLTQNLGLDEGPIDEKAQWQKVLYRKIGDTKTSSTTQLTQVKVIERIISMAKVMHGLHMVEHPAANGSAWKKVISSQRKRAVMACFRMLPLHNTPRHRAMNLFLRAYTMLWLETEERDKNVLIVDLTQSHDEDEGEKKDEEEEKKPDPLTQLITTLSRGATKEQQRSQPDDTLYMSYAEIMSQSCSGEDEDDDDGDDEGPGPSFEIKVEFMK
;
A
#
# COMPACT_ATOMS: atom_id res chain seq x y z
N MET A 1 -16.44 16.33 16.50
CA MET A 1 -16.98 17.28 17.49
C MET A 1 -17.75 16.56 18.59
N VAL A 2 -18.69 15.65 18.25
CA VAL A 2 -19.42 14.81 19.22
C VAL A 2 -18.48 14.07 20.19
N GLN A 3 -17.46 13.38 19.68
CA GLN A 3 -16.47 12.68 20.52
C GLN A 3 -15.57 13.58 21.39
N ALA A 4 -15.55 14.90 21.14
CA ALA A 4 -14.74 15.85 21.90
C ALA A 4 -15.46 16.38 23.15
N VAL A 5 -16.77 16.14 23.27
CA VAL A 5 -17.56 16.49 24.45
C VAL A 5 -17.42 15.36 25.47
N ASP A 6 -16.82 15.65 26.63
CA ASP A 6 -16.72 14.67 27.72
C ASP A 6 -18.07 14.58 28.45
N PHE A 7 -18.95 13.72 27.95
CA PHE A 7 -20.21 13.43 28.60
C PHE A 7 -20.04 12.72 29.95
N LYS A 8 -18.86 12.15 30.26
CA LYS A 8 -18.67 11.29 31.44
C LYS A 8 -18.96 11.97 32.76
N SER A 9 -18.51 13.21 32.91
CA SER A 9 -18.73 13.96 34.16
C SER A 9 -20.16 14.48 34.28
N VAL A 10 -20.81 14.79 33.15
CA VAL A 10 -22.19 15.32 33.14
C VAL A 10 -23.21 14.20 33.32
N VAL A 11 -23.04 13.09 32.59
CA VAL A 11 -23.91 11.92 32.63
C VAL A 11 -23.91 11.28 34.01
N LYS A 12 -22.73 11.14 34.65
CA LYS A 12 -22.64 10.58 36.01
C LYS A 12 -23.32 11.43 37.08
N ASN A 13 -23.32 12.76 36.93
CA ASN A 13 -23.85 13.67 37.95
C ASN A 13 -25.32 14.00 37.72
N SER A 14 -25.74 14.10 36.45
CA SER A 14 -27.08 14.56 36.06
C SER A 14 -27.58 13.85 34.78
N PRO A 15 -27.82 12.52 34.80
CA PRO A 15 -28.21 11.76 33.62
C PRO A 15 -29.58 12.17 33.06
N GLU A 16 -30.52 12.51 33.94
CA GLU A 16 -31.85 13.03 33.57
C GLU A 16 -31.76 14.29 32.71
N PHE A 17 -30.86 15.21 33.09
CA PHE A 17 -30.67 16.46 32.35
C PHE A 17 -30.16 16.17 30.94
N VAL A 18 -29.15 15.31 30.79
CA VAL A 18 -28.64 14.93 29.47
C VAL A 18 -29.73 14.24 28.64
N ARG A 19 -30.54 13.37 29.25
CA ARG A 19 -31.67 12.72 28.57
C ARG A 19 -32.69 13.72 28.04
N SER A 20 -33.11 14.69 28.86
CA SER A 20 -34.08 15.72 28.42
C SER A 20 -33.57 16.55 27.25
N TYR A 21 -32.26 16.83 27.17
CA TYR A 21 -31.68 17.59 26.05
C TYR A 21 -31.46 16.76 24.78
N LEU A 22 -31.21 15.45 24.91
CA LEU A 22 -31.04 14.56 23.75
C LEU A 22 -32.37 14.01 23.22
N LEU A 23 -33.42 13.96 24.03
CA LEU A 23 -34.72 13.44 23.63
C LEU A 23 -35.29 14.16 22.39
N PRO A 24 -35.29 15.51 22.27
CA PRO A 24 -35.73 16.18 21.06
C PRO A 24 -34.92 15.78 19.82
N PHE A 25 -33.61 15.56 19.98
CA PHE A 25 -32.76 15.11 18.87
C PHE A 25 -33.16 13.72 18.39
N PHE A 26 -33.35 12.75 19.30
CA PHE A 26 -33.75 11.39 18.93
C PHE A 26 -35.16 11.35 18.33
N ASN A 27 -36.11 12.12 18.85
CA ASN A 27 -37.46 12.22 18.28
C ASN A 27 -37.42 12.80 16.86
N ASN A 28 -36.72 13.93 16.67
CA ASN A 28 -36.58 14.53 15.33
C ASN A 28 -35.87 13.58 14.36
N ALA A 29 -34.82 12.89 14.80
CA ALA A 29 -34.13 11.89 13.99
C ALA A 29 -35.04 10.72 13.59
N ALA A 30 -35.88 10.25 14.51
CA ALA A 30 -36.86 9.20 14.25
C ALA A 30 -37.94 9.67 13.25
N ASP A 31 -38.41 10.91 13.40
CA ASP A 31 -39.42 11.52 12.52
C ASP A 31 -38.86 11.77 11.10
N ASP A 32 -37.63 12.30 11.00
CA ASP A 32 -36.93 12.51 9.73
C ASP A 32 -36.77 11.18 8.96
N LEU A 33 -36.31 10.13 9.65
CA LEU A 33 -36.17 8.79 9.06
C LEU A 33 -37.51 8.19 8.65
N ALA A 34 -38.54 8.31 9.50
CA ALA A 34 -39.89 7.84 9.19
C ALA A 34 -40.46 8.55 7.96
N GLN A 35 -40.25 9.86 7.83
CA GLN A 35 -40.72 10.62 6.67
C GLN A 35 -39.96 10.24 5.38
N VAL A 36 -38.66 9.95 5.47
CA VAL A 36 -37.89 9.41 4.34
C VAL A 36 -38.42 8.05 3.91
N MET A 37 -38.68 7.14 4.85
CA MET A 37 -39.28 5.84 4.56
C MET A 37 -40.67 5.97 3.93
N GLU A 38 -41.54 6.83 4.47
CA GLU A 38 -42.87 7.07 3.92
C GLU A 38 -42.78 7.60 2.47
N ASN A 39 -41.86 8.53 2.21
CA ASN A 39 -41.64 9.05 0.86
C ASN A 39 -41.10 7.99 -0.11
N LEU A 40 -40.27 7.07 0.37
CA LEU A 40 -39.78 5.92 -0.41
C LEU A 40 -40.91 4.95 -0.72
N ILE A 41 -41.71 4.56 0.28
CA ILE A 41 -42.87 3.66 0.13
C ILE A 41 -43.93 4.26 -0.81
N LYS A 42 -44.19 5.56 -0.71
CA LYS A 42 -45.16 6.29 -1.56
C LYS A 42 -44.57 6.73 -2.91
N GLU A 43 -43.36 6.31 -3.25
CA GLU A 43 -42.66 6.63 -4.51
C GLU A 43 -42.54 8.16 -4.79
N ARG A 44 -42.47 8.98 -3.74
CA ARG A 44 -42.35 10.44 -3.82
C ARG A 44 -40.89 10.87 -4.05
N PHE A 45 -40.29 10.38 -5.14
CA PHE A 45 -38.86 10.49 -5.40
C PHE A 45 -38.29 11.91 -5.49
N SER A 46 -39.13 12.90 -5.79
CA SER A 46 -38.74 14.32 -5.80
C SER A 46 -38.47 14.88 -4.39
N HIS A 47 -39.12 14.33 -3.37
CA HIS A 47 -38.84 14.65 -1.96
C HIS A 47 -37.59 13.91 -1.49
N VAL A 48 -37.47 12.64 -1.85
CA VAL A 48 -36.32 11.78 -1.55
C VAL A 48 -35.01 12.36 -2.11
N LYS A 49 -35.03 12.89 -3.34
CA LYS A 49 -33.87 13.56 -3.98
C LYS A 49 -33.63 15.00 -3.48
N GLY A 50 -34.50 15.54 -2.62
CA GLY A 50 -34.39 16.92 -2.15
C GLY A 50 -34.56 18.00 -3.23
N THR A 51 -35.21 17.68 -4.35
CA THR A 51 -35.36 18.63 -5.48
C THR A 51 -36.51 19.61 -5.31
N ILE A 52 -37.50 19.30 -4.46
CA ILE A 52 -38.66 20.17 -4.19
C ILE A 52 -38.43 21.01 -2.93
N THR A 53 -37.90 20.41 -1.86
CA THR A 53 -37.60 21.07 -0.59
C THR A 53 -36.20 20.66 -0.15
N ARG A 54 -35.32 21.65 0.06
CA ARG A 54 -34.05 21.42 0.78
C ARG A 54 -34.37 21.30 2.27
N GLY A 55 -34.84 20.14 2.69
CA GLY A 55 -35.26 19.86 4.07
C GLY A 55 -34.74 18.51 4.57
N ALA A 56 -35.00 18.22 5.85
CA ALA A 56 -34.57 17.01 6.57
C ALA A 56 -35.23 15.69 6.09
N THR A 57 -35.82 15.70 4.89
CA THR A 57 -36.62 14.61 4.31
C THR A 57 -35.98 13.97 3.08
N SER A 58 -34.74 14.35 2.74
CA SER A 58 -33.99 13.79 1.63
C SER A 58 -33.05 12.67 2.07
N LEU A 59 -32.77 11.72 1.16
CA LEU A 59 -31.75 10.69 1.40
C LEU A 59 -30.36 11.30 1.59
N ASP A 60 -30.05 12.39 0.87
CA ASP A 60 -28.78 13.09 1.02
C ASP A 60 -28.58 13.63 2.44
N TYR A 61 -29.63 14.18 3.06
CA TYR A 61 -29.57 14.62 4.45
C TYR A 61 -29.33 13.45 5.40
N VAL A 62 -30.06 12.35 5.22
CA VAL A 62 -29.88 11.15 6.05
C VAL A 62 -28.44 10.64 5.92
N HIS A 63 -27.95 10.46 4.70
CA HIS A 63 -26.65 9.87 4.44
C HIS A 63 -25.47 10.77 4.83
N MET A 64 -25.57 12.09 4.59
CA MET A 64 -24.43 13.01 4.75
C MET A 64 -24.40 13.69 6.12
N VAL A 65 -25.53 13.76 6.83
CA VAL A 65 -25.64 14.46 8.11
C VAL A 65 -26.12 13.53 9.22
N LEU A 66 -27.30 12.93 9.08
CA LEU A 66 -27.92 12.20 10.18
C LEU A 66 -27.14 10.92 10.54
N LEU A 67 -26.77 10.10 9.54
CA LEU A 67 -26.04 8.85 9.76
C LEU A 67 -24.68 9.09 10.44
N PRO A 68 -23.77 9.98 9.94
CA PRO A 68 -22.50 10.21 10.62
C PRO A 68 -22.66 10.73 12.05
N VAL A 69 -23.67 11.56 12.32
CA VAL A 69 -23.95 12.07 13.67
C VAL A 69 -24.46 10.96 14.59
N LEU A 70 -25.41 10.14 14.13
CA LEU A 70 -25.93 8.99 14.89
C LEU A 70 -24.84 7.96 15.16
N SER A 71 -24.06 7.54 14.15
CA SER A 71 -22.94 6.60 14.33
C SER A 71 -21.96 7.12 15.37
N SER A 72 -21.53 8.38 15.25
CA SER A 72 -20.57 8.98 16.19
C SER A 72 -21.13 9.11 17.61
N LEU A 73 -22.44 9.40 17.75
CA LEU A 73 -23.10 9.48 19.04
C LEU A 73 -23.23 8.10 19.69
N PHE A 74 -23.73 7.09 18.98
CA PHE A 74 -23.85 5.73 19.48
C PHE A 74 -22.50 5.12 19.82
N ASP A 75 -21.48 5.30 18.96
CA ASP A 75 -20.11 4.90 19.27
C ASP A 75 -19.60 5.56 20.55
N HIS A 76 -19.86 6.86 20.73
CA HIS A 76 -19.43 7.56 21.93
C HIS A 76 -20.15 7.02 23.19
N ILE A 77 -21.45 6.74 23.11
CA ILE A 77 -22.22 6.16 24.22
C ILE A 77 -21.71 4.75 24.54
N GLY A 78 -21.46 3.92 23.52
CA GLY A 78 -20.97 2.55 23.66
C GLY A 78 -19.57 2.49 24.28
N HIS A 79 -18.61 3.27 23.75
CA HIS A 79 -17.23 3.31 24.26
C HIS A 79 -17.11 3.79 25.71
N ASN A 80 -18.07 4.59 26.18
CA ASN A 80 -18.08 5.08 27.57
C ASN A 80 -19.07 4.33 28.47
N GLU A 81 -19.80 3.33 27.93
CA GLU A 81 -20.76 2.48 28.66
C GLU A 81 -21.92 3.25 29.31
N PHE A 82 -22.43 4.33 28.69
CA PHE A 82 -23.55 5.14 29.23
C PHE A 82 -24.94 4.71 28.75
N GLY A 83 -25.03 3.60 28.01
CA GLY A 83 -26.28 3.13 27.40
C GLY A 83 -27.45 3.01 28.37
N SER A 84 -27.23 2.37 29.53
CA SER A 84 -28.25 2.16 30.56
C SER A 84 -28.70 3.42 31.28
N GLU A 85 -27.90 4.50 31.24
CA GLU A 85 -28.24 5.78 31.88
C GLU A 85 -28.92 6.75 30.90
N MET A 86 -28.62 6.63 29.60
CA MET A 86 -29.03 7.58 28.56
C MET A 86 -30.17 7.08 27.66
N LEU A 87 -30.20 5.79 27.30
CA LEU A 87 -31.10 5.22 26.29
C LEU A 87 -32.27 4.45 26.92
N VAL A 88 -32.91 5.07 27.90
CA VAL A 88 -34.03 4.51 28.69
C VAL A 88 -35.22 5.48 28.68
N GLY A 89 -36.41 4.98 29.03
CA GLY A 89 -37.65 5.79 29.03
C GLY A 89 -38.08 6.22 27.63
N ASP A 90 -38.56 7.45 27.47
CA ASP A 90 -39.09 7.96 26.19
C ASP A 90 -38.03 7.96 25.07
N THR A 91 -36.77 8.18 25.40
CA THR A 91 -35.65 8.09 24.45
C THR A 91 -35.55 6.69 23.84
N GLN A 92 -35.89 5.66 24.61
CA GLN A 92 -35.83 4.27 24.14
C GLN A 92 -36.82 4.00 23.01
N LEU A 93 -38.02 4.60 23.05
CA LEU A 93 -39.02 4.46 22.00
C LEU A 93 -38.54 5.10 20.68
N ALA A 94 -37.96 6.31 20.76
CA ALA A 94 -37.33 6.96 19.62
C ALA A 94 -36.18 6.13 19.03
N CYS A 95 -35.35 5.53 19.90
CA CYS A 95 -34.29 4.61 19.49
C CYS A 95 -34.81 3.37 18.76
N TYR A 96 -35.92 2.77 19.19
CA TYR A 96 -36.55 1.66 18.46
C TYR A 96 -37.04 2.07 17.08
N ARG A 97 -37.65 3.27 16.97
CA ARG A 97 -38.08 3.83 15.67
C ARG A 97 -36.88 4.05 14.73
N ILE A 98 -35.78 4.61 15.25
CA ILE A 98 -34.53 4.79 14.49
C ILE A 98 -33.97 3.43 14.04
N LEU A 99 -33.87 2.44 14.95
CA LEU A 99 -33.38 1.10 14.61
C LEU A 99 -34.21 0.47 13.49
N ASN A 100 -35.54 0.48 13.63
CA ASN A 100 -36.46 -0.05 12.63
C ASN A 100 -36.20 0.60 11.27
N ALA A 101 -36.12 1.93 11.23
CA ALA A 101 -35.91 2.65 9.99
C ALA A 101 -34.54 2.36 9.34
N LEU A 102 -33.47 2.38 10.12
CA LEU A 102 -32.12 2.13 9.63
C LEU A 102 -31.95 0.70 9.10
N TYR A 103 -32.48 -0.29 9.83
CA TYR A 103 -32.41 -1.69 9.43
C TYR A 103 -33.21 -1.91 8.15
N THR A 104 -34.46 -1.44 8.11
CA THR A 104 -35.33 -1.57 6.94
C THR A 104 -34.76 -0.89 5.69
N LEU A 105 -34.18 0.33 5.80
CA LEU A 105 -33.50 1.00 4.69
C LEU A 105 -32.31 0.18 4.16
N GLY A 106 -31.59 -0.50 5.06
CA GLY A 106 -30.43 -1.31 4.74
C GLY A 106 -30.75 -2.66 4.09
N THR A 107 -31.87 -3.29 4.48
CA THR A 107 -32.27 -4.64 4.01
C THR A 107 -33.24 -4.62 2.83
N ASN A 108 -34.21 -3.71 2.82
CA ASN A 108 -35.34 -3.76 1.87
C ASN A 108 -35.16 -2.80 0.68
N SER A 109 -33.91 -2.54 0.25
CA SER A 109 -33.63 -1.57 -0.81
C SER A 109 -34.36 -1.88 -2.14
N SER A 110 -34.66 -3.15 -2.42
CA SER A 110 -35.40 -3.61 -3.60
C SER A 110 -36.92 -3.40 -3.49
N THR A 111 -37.47 -3.33 -2.28
CA THR A 111 -38.90 -3.11 -2.05
C THR A 111 -39.29 -1.65 -2.27
N PHE A 112 -38.37 -0.71 -2.00
CA PHE A 112 -38.64 0.73 -2.07
C PHE A 112 -38.40 1.37 -3.45
N ALA A 113 -37.62 0.71 -4.31
CA ALA A 113 -37.06 1.37 -5.48
C ALA A 113 -37.23 0.50 -6.75
N GLN A 114 -38.19 0.87 -7.58
CA GLN A 114 -38.27 0.39 -8.97
C GLN A 114 -37.33 1.17 -9.92
N ARG A 115 -36.64 2.20 -9.43
CA ARG A 115 -35.73 3.05 -10.22
C ARG A 115 -34.28 2.75 -9.90
N ASP A 116 -33.52 2.36 -10.93
CA ASP A 116 -32.09 2.03 -10.84
C ASP A 116 -31.27 3.10 -10.12
N THR A 117 -31.54 4.38 -10.37
CA THR A 117 -30.79 5.49 -9.73
C THR A 117 -30.94 5.53 -8.20
N ILE A 118 -32.11 5.16 -7.67
CA ILE A 118 -32.38 5.18 -6.22
C ILE A 118 -31.86 3.91 -5.57
N GLN A 119 -32.00 2.78 -6.26
CA GLN A 119 -31.41 1.52 -5.82
C GLN A 119 -29.88 1.60 -5.74
N ALA A 120 -29.24 2.25 -6.72
CA ALA A 120 -27.80 2.49 -6.72
C ALA A 120 -27.36 3.40 -5.56
N GLU A 121 -28.09 4.48 -5.27
CA GLU A 121 -27.79 5.36 -4.13
C GLU A 121 -27.99 4.66 -2.78
N LEU A 122 -29.08 3.90 -2.60
CA LEU A 122 -29.29 3.10 -1.39
C LEU A 122 -28.20 2.04 -1.22
N ALA A 123 -27.80 1.36 -2.31
CA ALA A 123 -26.72 0.39 -2.28
C ALA A 123 -25.36 1.01 -1.94
N ARG A 124 -25.09 2.23 -2.41
CA ARG A 124 -23.85 2.98 -2.13
C ARG A 124 -23.69 3.30 -0.65
N HIS A 125 -24.78 3.61 0.05
CA HIS A 125 -24.77 4.03 1.46
C HIS A 125 -25.11 2.92 2.46
N ARG A 126 -25.51 1.73 2.00
CA ARG A 126 -25.72 0.53 2.82
C ARG A 126 -24.59 0.24 3.84
N PRO A 127 -23.29 0.38 3.50
CA PRO A 127 -22.21 0.18 4.47
C PRO A 127 -22.29 1.11 5.69
N ALA A 128 -22.69 2.37 5.48
CA ALA A 128 -22.80 3.38 6.53
C ALA A 128 -24.05 3.15 7.40
N LEU A 129 -25.13 2.66 6.81
CA LEU A 129 -26.31 2.20 7.55
C LEU A 129 -25.92 1.06 8.51
N GLY A 130 -25.21 0.04 8.01
CA GLY A 130 -24.76 -1.06 8.84
C GLY A 130 -23.77 -0.67 9.92
N GLU A 131 -22.88 0.29 9.66
CA GLU A 131 -22.01 0.87 10.68
C GLU A 131 -22.83 1.53 11.79
N CYS A 132 -23.82 2.36 11.44
CA CYS A 132 -24.70 3.02 12.41
C CYS A 132 -25.50 2.00 13.25
N VAL A 133 -26.05 0.97 12.62
CA VAL A 133 -26.78 -0.11 13.32
C VAL A 133 -25.82 -0.93 14.22
N GLY A 134 -24.58 -1.16 13.78
CA GLY A 134 -23.53 -1.76 14.61
C GLY A 134 -23.21 -0.92 15.85
N SER A 135 -22.96 0.39 15.66
CA SER A 135 -22.74 1.35 16.75
C SER A 135 -23.92 1.35 17.73
N PHE A 136 -25.16 1.38 17.23
CA PHE A 136 -26.37 1.26 18.04
C PHE A 136 -26.38 -0.03 18.88
N ALA A 137 -26.11 -1.18 18.24
CA ALA A 137 -26.10 -2.48 18.90
C ALA A 137 -25.05 -2.60 20.02
N SER A 138 -23.97 -1.83 19.94
CA SER A 138 -22.91 -1.79 20.96
C SER A 138 -23.25 -0.97 22.21
N CYS A 139 -24.34 -0.19 22.19
CA CYS A 139 -24.67 0.76 23.26
C CYS A 139 -26.09 0.64 23.80
N PHE A 140 -27.00 -0.01 23.07
CA PHE A 140 -28.42 -0.05 23.44
C PHE A 140 -28.66 -0.98 24.65
N PRO A 141 -29.32 -0.53 25.73
CA PRO A 141 -29.40 -1.26 26.99
C PRO A 141 -30.48 -2.36 27.02
N VAL A 142 -31.02 -2.75 25.86
CA VAL A 142 -32.05 -3.80 25.72
C VAL A 142 -31.66 -4.80 24.63
N ALA A 143 -31.86 -6.09 24.92
CA ALA A 143 -31.55 -7.22 24.04
C ALA A 143 -32.58 -7.31 22.91
N PHE A 144 -32.54 -6.34 21.98
CA PHE A 144 -33.58 -6.14 20.99
C PHE A 144 -33.72 -7.27 19.96
N LEU A 145 -32.69 -8.13 19.80
CA LEU A 145 -32.76 -9.33 18.96
C LEU A 145 -33.43 -10.53 19.66
N GLU A 146 -33.77 -10.38 20.94
CA GLU A 146 -34.42 -11.39 21.79
C GLU A 146 -35.67 -10.79 22.49
N PRO A 147 -36.73 -10.40 21.75
CA PRO A 147 -37.88 -9.68 22.31
C PRO A 147 -38.53 -10.37 23.52
N GLU A 148 -38.55 -11.70 23.52
CA GLU A 148 -39.12 -12.54 24.59
C GLU A 148 -38.42 -12.36 25.94
N LYS A 149 -37.17 -11.87 25.95
CA LYS A 149 -36.35 -11.67 27.16
C LYS A 149 -36.46 -10.25 27.72
N ASN A 150 -36.95 -9.29 26.93
CA ASN A 150 -37.02 -7.89 27.34
C ASN A 150 -37.90 -7.65 28.57
N LYS A 151 -38.90 -8.51 28.81
CA LYS A 151 -39.73 -8.49 30.02
C LYS A 151 -38.95 -8.67 31.33
N PHE A 152 -37.79 -9.31 31.26
CA PHE A 152 -36.89 -9.55 32.40
C PHE A 152 -35.84 -8.45 32.57
N ASN A 153 -35.68 -7.56 31.58
CA ASN A 153 -34.67 -6.50 31.60
C ASN A 153 -35.23 -5.22 32.23
N ARG A 154 -34.69 -4.83 33.40
CA ARG A 154 -35.09 -3.62 34.15
C ARG A 154 -34.99 -2.31 33.37
N ASN A 155 -34.10 -2.23 32.38
CA ASN A 155 -33.91 -1.04 31.56
C ASN A 155 -34.88 -0.99 30.37
N SER A 156 -35.65 -2.06 30.12
CA SER A 156 -36.63 -2.10 29.05
C SER A 156 -37.92 -1.40 29.47
N ILE A 157 -38.53 -0.65 28.56
CA ILE A 157 -39.90 -0.18 28.71
C ILE A 157 -40.88 -1.33 28.97
N LEU A 158 -40.57 -2.55 28.50
CA LEU A 158 -41.40 -3.75 28.66
C LEU A 158 -41.20 -4.47 30.01
N PHE A 159 -40.37 -3.94 30.91
CA PHE A 159 -40.04 -4.59 32.18
C PHE A 159 -41.26 -4.80 33.09
N GLY A 160 -41.45 -6.02 33.59
CA GLY A 160 -42.50 -6.33 34.57
C GLY A 160 -43.91 -6.44 33.99
N ILE A 161 -44.04 -6.49 32.66
CA ILE A 161 -45.32 -6.54 31.96
C ILE A 161 -45.61 -7.98 31.54
N GLU A 162 -46.13 -8.76 32.48
CA GLU A 162 -46.69 -10.07 32.19
C GLU A 162 -48.04 -9.92 31.46
N GLY A 163 -48.00 -9.67 30.15
CA GLY A 163 -49.18 -9.74 29.29
C GLY A 163 -50.10 -8.51 29.23
N LYS A 164 -49.64 -7.34 29.71
CA LYS A 164 -50.38 -6.07 29.63
C LYS A 164 -49.69 -4.99 28.80
N ILE A 165 -49.32 -5.32 27.57
CA ILE A 165 -48.84 -4.31 26.59
C ILE A 165 -49.87 -3.17 26.41
N SER A 166 -51.16 -3.43 26.70
CA SER A 166 -52.27 -2.46 26.77
C SER A 166 -52.09 -1.31 27.75
N GLU A 167 -51.17 -1.40 28.73
CA GLU A 167 -50.89 -0.32 29.70
C GLU A 167 -49.83 0.68 29.19
N HIS A 168 -49.18 0.42 28.05
CA HIS A 168 -48.35 1.40 27.34
C HIS A 168 -49.15 2.22 26.34
N SER A 169 -48.59 3.38 25.94
CA SER A 169 -49.09 4.18 24.81
C SER A 169 -49.30 3.30 23.58
N LEU A 170 -50.41 3.51 22.85
CA LEU A 170 -50.70 2.87 21.56
C LEU A 170 -49.50 2.96 20.59
N GLU A 171 -48.77 4.07 20.63
CA GLU A 171 -47.56 4.29 19.84
C GLU A 171 -46.45 3.28 20.16
N ALA A 172 -46.24 2.94 21.44
CA ALA A 172 -45.22 1.98 21.84
C ALA A 172 -45.56 0.57 21.35
N GLN A 173 -46.84 0.21 21.30
CA GLN A 173 -47.28 -1.09 20.78
C GLN A 173 -47.00 -1.18 19.28
N GLU A 174 -47.41 -0.16 18.53
CA GLU A 174 -47.21 -0.09 17.09
C GLU A 174 -45.73 -0.20 16.71
N VAL A 175 -44.84 0.50 17.43
CA VAL A 175 -43.40 0.43 17.18
C VAL A 175 -42.84 -0.97 17.47
N MET A 176 -43.29 -1.64 18.53
CA MET A 176 -42.83 -3.00 18.85
C MET A 176 -43.33 -4.05 17.85
N ASP A 177 -44.56 -3.89 17.34
CA ASP A 177 -45.11 -4.75 16.30
C ASP A 177 -44.35 -4.58 14.97
N GLN A 178 -44.07 -3.34 14.56
CA GLN A 178 -43.24 -3.06 13.39
C GLN A 178 -41.82 -3.62 13.53
N LEU A 179 -41.22 -3.51 14.72
CA LEU A 179 -39.89 -4.06 14.98
C LEU A 179 -39.87 -5.58 14.87
N LYS A 180 -40.92 -6.27 15.36
CA LYS A 180 -41.06 -7.73 15.27
C LYS A 180 -41.22 -8.22 13.83
N GLU A 181 -41.83 -7.41 12.96
CA GLU A 181 -41.98 -7.72 11.54
C GLU A 181 -40.66 -7.48 10.76
N ASN A 182 -39.98 -6.36 11.01
CA ASN A 182 -38.86 -5.91 10.20
C ASN A 182 -37.48 -6.39 10.69
N VAL A 183 -37.28 -6.54 12.00
CA VAL A 183 -35.99 -6.95 12.58
C VAL A 183 -36.06 -8.43 12.97
N PRO A 184 -35.27 -9.31 12.33
CA PRO A 184 -35.28 -10.74 12.62
C PRO A 184 -34.68 -11.05 14.00
N THR A 185 -35.08 -12.19 14.58
CA THR A 185 -34.53 -12.69 15.84
C THR A 185 -33.08 -13.14 15.65
N LEU A 186 -32.32 -13.19 16.74
CA LEU A 186 -30.91 -13.61 16.72
C LEU A 186 -30.72 -14.97 16.03
N GLU A 187 -31.57 -15.96 16.33
CA GLU A 187 -31.51 -17.30 15.72
C GLU A 187 -31.67 -17.28 14.20
N LYS A 188 -32.65 -16.50 13.70
CA LYS A 188 -32.88 -16.34 12.26
C LYS A 188 -31.68 -15.70 11.59
N ILE A 189 -31.10 -14.68 12.21
CA ILE A 189 -29.92 -13.99 11.69
C ILE A 189 -28.72 -14.94 11.61
N VAL A 190 -28.43 -15.68 12.67
CA VAL A 190 -27.31 -16.64 12.69
C VAL A 190 -27.50 -17.69 11.59
N THR A 191 -28.73 -18.18 11.41
CA THR A 191 -29.07 -19.13 10.35
C THR A 191 -28.91 -18.53 8.94
N GLU A 192 -29.29 -17.27 8.74
CA GLU A 192 -29.12 -16.57 7.45
C GLU A 192 -27.63 -16.38 7.11
N ILE A 193 -26.81 -15.97 8.09
CA ILE A 193 -25.35 -15.85 7.93
C ILE A 193 -24.73 -17.23 7.63
N GLU A 194 -25.19 -18.28 8.31
CA GLU A 194 -24.74 -19.64 8.07
C GLU A 194 -25.11 -20.13 6.66
N GLY A 195 -26.34 -19.88 6.21
CA GLY A 195 -26.79 -20.23 4.86
C GLY A 195 -25.94 -19.54 3.78
N LEU A 196 -25.65 -18.25 3.96
CA LEU A 196 -24.80 -17.49 3.05
C LEU A 196 -23.35 -18.00 3.05
N ALA A 197 -22.81 -18.36 4.22
CA ALA A 197 -21.45 -18.91 4.32
C ALA A 197 -21.32 -20.26 3.60
N HIS A 198 -22.35 -21.11 3.67
CA HIS A 198 -22.36 -22.42 3.01
C HIS A 198 -22.66 -22.34 1.50
N SER A 199 -23.33 -21.29 1.00
CA SER A 199 -23.57 -21.11 -0.44
C SER A 199 -22.32 -20.66 -1.23
N GLY A 200 -21.22 -20.34 -0.54
CA GLY A 200 -20.03 -19.72 -1.12
C GLY A 200 -20.05 -18.18 -1.04
N GLY A 201 -21.16 -17.58 -0.60
CA GLY A 201 -21.21 -16.20 -0.14
C GLY A 201 -20.90 -15.16 -1.20
N LYS A 202 -21.56 -15.23 -2.36
CA LYS A 202 -21.42 -14.19 -3.39
C LYS A 202 -22.08 -12.90 -2.90
N TYR A 203 -21.39 -11.78 -3.06
CA TYR A 203 -21.86 -10.49 -2.54
C TYR A 203 -23.26 -10.10 -3.07
N HIS A 204 -23.52 -10.35 -4.35
CA HIS A 204 -24.78 -10.01 -5.01
C HIS A 204 -25.98 -10.82 -4.50
N GLU A 205 -25.78 -11.98 -3.87
CA GLU A 205 -26.88 -12.81 -3.35
C GLU A 205 -27.54 -12.17 -2.12
N ALA A 206 -26.75 -11.60 -1.22
CA ALA A 206 -27.23 -11.05 0.04
C ALA A 206 -26.34 -9.90 0.56
N PRO A 207 -26.30 -8.74 -0.13
CA PRO A 207 -25.46 -7.61 0.27
C PRO A 207 -25.90 -7.03 1.63
N HIS A 208 -27.19 -7.12 1.97
CA HIS A 208 -27.72 -6.68 3.26
C HIS A 208 -27.18 -7.49 4.43
N VAL A 209 -26.96 -8.80 4.26
CA VAL A 209 -26.40 -9.66 5.30
C VAL A 209 -24.97 -9.24 5.64
N ILE A 210 -24.14 -9.01 4.61
CA ILE A 210 -22.72 -8.66 4.79
C ILE A 210 -22.56 -7.22 5.30
N GLU A 211 -23.38 -6.29 4.80
CA GLU A 211 -23.18 -4.86 5.05
C GLU A 211 -23.98 -4.28 6.20
N VAL A 212 -25.08 -4.92 6.63
CA VAL A 212 -25.98 -4.40 7.68
C VAL A 212 -26.09 -5.40 8.82
N THR A 213 -26.55 -6.62 8.53
CA THR A 213 -26.83 -7.63 9.54
C THR A 213 -25.57 -8.10 10.27
N LEU A 214 -24.50 -8.35 9.53
CA LEU A 214 -23.23 -8.81 10.10
C LEU A 214 -22.58 -7.77 11.05
N PRO A 215 -22.38 -6.49 10.68
CA PRO A 215 -21.88 -5.48 11.61
C PRO A 215 -22.73 -5.33 12.88
N MET A 216 -24.06 -5.41 12.73
CA MET A 216 -25.00 -5.38 13.86
C MET A 216 -24.73 -6.52 14.84
N VAL A 217 -24.71 -7.76 14.35
CA VAL A 217 -24.51 -8.96 15.18
C VAL A 217 -23.12 -8.99 15.80
N CYS A 218 -22.09 -8.64 15.03
CA CYS A 218 -20.71 -8.59 15.53
C CYS A 218 -20.56 -7.57 16.67
N SER A 219 -21.37 -6.51 16.71
CA SER A 219 -21.38 -5.54 17.80
C SER A 219 -22.30 -5.95 18.96
N TYR A 220 -23.42 -6.61 18.64
CA TYR A 220 -24.42 -7.08 19.61
C TYR A 220 -23.88 -8.20 20.51
N LEU A 221 -23.26 -9.23 19.93
CA LEU A 221 -22.89 -10.44 20.66
C LEU A 221 -21.88 -10.18 21.81
N PRO A 222 -20.78 -9.43 21.61
CA PRO A 222 -19.82 -9.18 22.70
C PRO A 222 -20.41 -8.31 23.81
N PHE A 223 -21.33 -7.41 23.47
CA PHE A 223 -22.01 -6.55 24.43
C PHE A 223 -22.91 -7.37 25.36
N TRP A 224 -23.75 -8.25 24.78
CA TRP A 224 -24.72 -9.04 25.53
C TRP A 224 -24.15 -10.30 26.18
N LEU A 225 -23.05 -10.87 25.68
CA LEU A 225 -22.43 -12.05 26.30
C LEU A 225 -22.05 -11.82 27.78
N LYS A 226 -21.65 -10.60 28.15
CA LYS A 226 -21.34 -10.24 29.55
C LYS A 226 -22.55 -10.43 30.49
N CYS A 227 -23.76 -10.35 29.94
CA CYS A 227 -25.03 -10.45 30.66
C CYS A 227 -25.74 -11.79 30.42
N GLY A 228 -25.16 -12.69 29.62
CA GLY A 228 -25.72 -13.98 29.25
C GLY A 228 -25.31 -15.12 30.20
N PRO A 229 -25.69 -16.37 29.86
CA PRO A 229 -25.43 -17.56 30.68
C PRO A 229 -23.94 -17.82 30.94
N ASP A 230 -23.08 -17.46 29.99
CA ASP A 230 -21.62 -17.63 30.07
C ASP A 230 -20.91 -16.43 30.76
N GLY A 231 -21.67 -15.44 31.24
CA GLY A 231 -21.15 -14.25 31.90
C GLY A 231 -20.73 -14.49 33.36
N PRO A 232 -20.09 -13.49 34.01
CA PRO A 232 -19.61 -13.61 35.40
C PRO A 232 -20.73 -13.77 36.46
N HIS A 233 -22.01 -13.69 36.07
CA HIS A 233 -23.17 -13.79 36.97
C HIS A 233 -23.84 -15.17 36.94
N VAL A 234 -23.05 -16.23 37.11
CA VAL A 234 -23.48 -17.65 37.08
C VAL A 234 -24.47 -17.98 38.22
N ASP A 235 -24.51 -17.20 39.29
CA ASP A 235 -25.32 -17.47 40.50
C ASP A 235 -26.84 -17.21 40.34
N ARG A 236 -27.33 -16.76 39.18
CA ARG A 236 -28.77 -16.53 38.92
C ARG A 236 -29.29 -17.28 37.68
N PRO A 237 -29.45 -18.62 37.76
CA PRO A 237 -29.70 -19.48 36.61
C PRO A 237 -31.06 -19.37 35.91
N ARG A 238 -31.96 -18.44 36.30
CA ARG A 238 -33.33 -18.36 35.72
C ARG A 238 -33.80 -16.97 35.27
N ASP A 239 -33.03 -15.91 35.53
CA ASP A 239 -33.44 -14.52 35.21
C ASP A 239 -32.40 -13.84 34.28
N TYR A 240 -31.85 -14.57 33.31
CA TYR A 240 -30.94 -13.97 32.33
C TYR A 240 -31.71 -13.04 31.40
N VAL A 241 -31.19 -11.82 31.23
CA VAL A 241 -31.76 -10.80 30.33
C VAL A 241 -31.48 -11.09 28.84
N THR A 242 -30.68 -12.12 28.55
CA THR A 242 -30.29 -12.59 27.21
C THR A 242 -29.83 -14.06 27.27
N GLU A 243 -29.97 -14.80 26.18
CA GLU A 243 -29.47 -16.17 25.97
C GLU A 243 -28.21 -16.21 25.10
N VAL A 244 -27.57 -15.06 24.83
CA VAL A 244 -26.33 -15.00 24.05
C VAL A 244 -25.24 -15.85 24.72
N THR A 245 -24.68 -16.79 23.96
CA THR A 245 -23.59 -17.69 24.39
C THR A 245 -22.31 -17.49 23.60
N ALA A 246 -21.19 -17.94 24.17
CA ALA A 246 -19.89 -17.96 23.50
C ALA A 246 -19.91 -18.88 22.27
N GLN A 247 -20.75 -19.92 22.27
CA GLN A 247 -20.91 -20.83 21.13
C GLN A 247 -21.51 -20.11 19.90
N GLN A 248 -22.57 -19.32 20.08
CA GLN A 248 -23.16 -18.52 19.01
C GLN A 248 -22.17 -17.52 18.44
N MET A 249 -21.36 -16.89 19.29
CA MET A 249 -20.30 -15.97 18.86
C MET A 249 -19.23 -16.65 18.02
N ASN A 250 -18.78 -17.83 18.45
CA ASN A 250 -17.82 -18.63 17.69
C ASN A 250 -18.39 -19.14 16.36
N ALA A 251 -19.69 -19.51 16.33
CA ALA A 251 -20.37 -19.91 15.11
C ALA A 251 -20.43 -18.75 14.08
N VAL A 252 -20.78 -17.55 14.51
CA VAL A 252 -20.77 -16.36 13.64
C VAL A 252 -19.36 -16.06 13.14
N LEU A 253 -18.34 -16.09 14.02
CA LEU A 253 -16.95 -15.90 13.62
C LEU A 253 -16.50 -16.94 12.58
N GLY A 254 -16.85 -18.21 12.79
CA GLY A 254 -16.53 -19.30 11.86
C GLY A 254 -17.19 -19.08 10.49
N ASN A 255 -18.45 -18.67 10.46
CA ASN A 255 -19.16 -18.36 9.21
C ASN A 255 -18.54 -17.16 8.48
N VAL A 256 -18.11 -16.11 9.20
CA VAL A 256 -17.37 -15.00 8.59
C VAL A 256 -16.04 -15.45 7.99
N LEU A 257 -15.28 -16.28 8.70
CA LEU A 257 -14.01 -16.82 8.20
C LEU A 257 -14.24 -17.69 6.95
N LYS A 258 -15.31 -18.49 6.91
CA LYS A 258 -15.73 -19.23 5.70
C LYS A 258 -16.07 -18.29 4.53
N LEU A 259 -16.76 -17.18 4.78
CA LEU A 259 -17.07 -16.17 3.75
C LEU A 259 -15.79 -15.54 3.18
N ILE A 260 -14.83 -15.21 4.04
CA ILE A 260 -13.50 -14.72 3.62
C ILE A 260 -12.80 -15.79 2.78
N LEU A 261 -12.76 -17.04 3.24
CA LEU A 261 -12.13 -18.16 2.53
C LEU A 261 -12.69 -18.32 1.10
N SER A 262 -14.00 -18.31 0.95
CA SER A 262 -14.68 -18.50 -0.33
C SER A 262 -14.39 -17.37 -1.32
N ASN A 263 -14.17 -16.14 -0.85
CA ASN A 263 -13.99 -14.96 -1.69
C ASN A 263 -12.53 -14.52 -1.91
N ILE A 264 -11.54 -15.20 -1.31
CA ILE A 264 -10.13 -14.97 -1.62
C ILE A 264 -9.87 -15.17 -3.12
N GLY A 265 -9.26 -14.17 -3.75
CA GLY A 265 -8.96 -14.11 -5.18
C GLY A 265 -10.13 -13.67 -6.08
N SER A 266 -11.31 -13.38 -5.50
CA SER A 266 -12.49 -12.93 -6.26
C SER A 266 -12.44 -11.42 -6.50
N ASP A 267 -12.66 -10.98 -7.74
CA ASP A 267 -12.69 -9.54 -8.04
C ASP A 267 -14.03 -8.89 -7.57
N ASP A 268 -15.10 -9.68 -7.41
CA ASP A 268 -16.46 -9.25 -7.01
C ASP A 268 -16.69 -9.25 -5.49
N ALA A 269 -15.70 -8.82 -4.71
CA ALA A 269 -15.77 -8.79 -3.25
C ALA A 269 -15.24 -7.49 -2.63
N PRO A 270 -15.76 -6.31 -3.02
CA PRO A 270 -15.30 -5.02 -2.49
C PRO A 270 -15.53 -4.88 -0.97
N TRP A 271 -16.52 -5.60 -0.41
CA TRP A 271 -16.85 -5.61 1.01
C TRP A 271 -15.72 -6.16 1.91
N MET A 272 -14.79 -6.94 1.35
CA MET A 272 -13.68 -7.55 2.10
C MET A 272 -12.76 -6.51 2.75
N ASN A 273 -12.70 -5.29 2.22
CA ASN A 273 -11.91 -4.20 2.82
C ASN A 273 -12.40 -3.77 4.22
N ARG A 274 -13.66 -4.05 4.58
CA ARG A 274 -14.31 -3.61 5.83
C ARG A 274 -14.62 -4.76 6.78
N ILE A 275 -14.66 -6.00 6.29
CA ILE A 275 -15.12 -7.13 7.11
C ILE A 275 -14.25 -7.34 8.35
N ALA A 276 -12.95 -7.10 8.24
CA ALA A 276 -12.03 -7.19 9.36
C ALA A 276 -12.48 -6.28 10.52
N THR A 277 -12.62 -4.98 10.26
CA THR A 277 -13.04 -3.98 11.26
C THR A 277 -14.38 -4.34 11.90
N ARG A 278 -15.34 -4.84 11.11
CA ARG A 278 -16.68 -5.24 11.58
C ARG A 278 -16.66 -6.49 12.46
N THR A 279 -15.78 -7.44 12.17
CA THR A 279 -15.73 -8.76 12.83
C THR A 279 -14.80 -8.77 14.04
N GLN A 280 -13.91 -7.79 14.14
CA GLN A 280 -12.98 -7.67 15.27
C GLN A 280 -13.58 -7.73 16.67
N PRO A 281 -14.80 -7.25 16.97
CA PRO A 281 -15.34 -7.32 18.32
C PRO A 281 -15.60 -8.74 18.82
N ILE A 282 -15.94 -9.70 17.95
CA ILE A 282 -16.26 -11.08 18.34
C ILE A 282 -15.03 -11.98 18.50
N ILE A 283 -13.86 -11.57 18.01
CA ILE A 283 -12.66 -12.42 18.01
C ILE A 283 -12.09 -12.67 19.41
N CYS A 284 -12.39 -11.79 20.37
CA CYS A 284 -11.85 -11.87 21.74
C CYS A 284 -12.26 -13.16 22.48
N ASN A 285 -13.33 -13.83 22.03
CA ASN A 285 -13.83 -15.07 22.62
C ASN A 285 -13.65 -16.29 21.71
N SER A 286 -12.78 -16.16 20.69
CA SER A 286 -12.43 -17.25 19.79
C SER A 286 -11.75 -18.40 20.53
N THR A 287 -12.07 -19.64 20.15
CA THR A 287 -11.45 -20.83 20.74
C THR A 287 -10.16 -21.23 20.00
N PRO A 288 -9.18 -21.85 20.69
CA PRO A 288 -7.93 -22.28 20.06
C PRO A 288 -8.13 -23.38 19.00
N GLU A 289 -9.25 -24.10 19.03
CA GLU A 289 -9.57 -25.17 18.08
C GLU A 289 -9.93 -24.63 16.68
N MET A 290 -10.37 -23.37 16.58
CA MET A 290 -10.72 -22.74 15.30
C MET A 290 -9.54 -22.64 14.31
N ILE A 291 -8.30 -22.80 14.78
CA ILE A 291 -7.11 -22.69 13.94
C ILE A 291 -7.17 -23.65 12.76
N LYS A 292 -7.59 -24.90 13.00
CA LYS A 292 -7.56 -25.98 12.02
C LYS A 292 -8.59 -25.79 10.91
N ASP A 293 -9.83 -25.51 11.29
CA ASP A 293 -10.96 -25.53 10.35
C ASP A 293 -11.22 -24.15 9.70
N HIS A 294 -10.70 -23.07 10.29
CA HIS A 294 -11.03 -21.70 9.85
C HIS A 294 -9.79 -20.86 9.51
N PHE A 295 -8.83 -20.67 10.43
CA PHE A 295 -7.71 -19.76 10.18
C PHE A 295 -6.65 -20.32 9.22
N LEU A 296 -6.28 -21.60 9.39
CA LEU A 296 -5.24 -22.23 8.57
C LEU A 296 -5.64 -22.33 7.09
N PRO A 297 -6.86 -22.77 6.71
CA PRO A 297 -7.25 -22.84 5.29
C PRO A 297 -7.20 -21.48 4.58
N ILE A 298 -7.51 -20.39 5.29
CA ILE A 298 -7.42 -19.03 4.75
C ILE A 298 -5.96 -18.64 4.51
N ALA A 299 -5.07 -18.94 5.47
CA ALA A 299 -3.65 -18.66 5.33
C ALA A 299 -2.99 -19.45 4.19
N GLU A 300 -3.38 -20.73 4.01
CA GLU A 300 -2.91 -21.58 2.91
C GLU A 300 -3.36 -21.05 1.56
N LYS A 301 -4.65 -20.73 1.41
CA LYS A 301 -5.19 -20.16 0.16
C LYS A 301 -4.58 -18.79 -0.17
N LEU A 302 -4.35 -17.93 0.83
CA LEU A 302 -3.64 -16.67 0.63
C LEU A 302 -2.20 -16.88 0.17
N ARG A 303 -1.49 -17.87 0.73
CA ARG A 303 -0.13 -18.20 0.30
C ARG A 303 -0.14 -18.68 -1.15
N GLU A 304 -1.01 -19.60 -1.51
CA GLU A 304 -1.13 -20.10 -2.89
C GLU A 304 -1.41 -18.97 -3.89
N ASN A 305 -2.34 -18.06 -3.55
CA ASN A 305 -2.59 -16.88 -4.36
C ASN A 305 -1.37 -15.96 -4.45
N ALA A 306 -0.64 -15.75 -3.36
CA ALA A 306 0.58 -14.94 -3.38
C ALA A 306 1.67 -15.58 -4.28
N GLU A 307 1.84 -16.90 -4.25
CA GLU A 307 2.76 -17.64 -5.13
C GLU A 307 2.37 -17.49 -6.60
N LEU A 308 1.07 -17.57 -6.92
CA LEU A 308 0.57 -17.35 -8.27
C LEU A 308 0.89 -15.93 -8.77
N VAL A 309 0.66 -14.91 -7.95
CA VAL A 309 0.93 -13.51 -8.33
C VAL A 309 2.44 -13.26 -8.45
N GLU A 310 3.27 -13.86 -7.58
CA GLU A 310 4.72 -13.79 -7.69
C GLU A 310 5.24 -14.44 -8.99
N ALA A 311 4.64 -15.56 -9.41
CA ALA A 311 4.95 -16.20 -10.69
C ALA A 311 4.58 -15.29 -11.89
N MET A 312 3.45 -14.58 -11.81
CA MET A 312 3.08 -13.59 -12.82
C MET A 312 4.05 -12.40 -12.85
N GLU A 313 4.49 -11.89 -11.69
CA GLU A 313 5.53 -10.85 -11.61
C GLU A 313 6.85 -11.30 -12.26
N LYS A 314 7.28 -12.54 -11.98
CA LYS A 314 8.50 -13.11 -12.58
C LYS A 314 8.39 -13.23 -14.10
N ARG A 315 7.22 -13.64 -14.61
CA ARG A 315 6.94 -13.68 -16.05
C ARG A 315 6.95 -12.29 -16.68
N LEU A 316 6.31 -11.30 -16.04
CA LEU A 316 6.33 -9.91 -16.49
C LEU A 316 7.77 -9.38 -16.59
N ALA A 317 8.62 -9.71 -15.62
CA ALA A 317 10.03 -9.33 -15.64
C ALA A 317 10.79 -9.97 -16.82
N GLN A 318 10.44 -11.18 -17.24
CA GLN A 318 11.00 -11.83 -18.43
C GLN A 318 10.50 -11.18 -19.73
N GLU A 319 9.20 -10.91 -19.85
CA GLU A 319 8.61 -10.25 -21.02
C GLU A 319 9.18 -8.84 -21.22
N LYS A 320 9.39 -8.08 -20.13
CA LYS A 320 10.08 -6.77 -20.16
C LYS A 320 11.54 -6.86 -20.60
N ARG A 321 12.25 -7.95 -20.28
CA ARG A 321 13.63 -8.16 -20.74
C ARG A 321 13.71 -8.44 -22.23
N ILE A 322 12.69 -9.05 -22.80
CA ILE A 322 12.62 -9.44 -24.21
C ILE A 322 12.01 -8.30 -25.07
N SER A 323 11.62 -7.16 -24.46
CA SER A 323 10.96 -6.02 -25.13
C SER A 323 9.78 -6.44 -26.00
N MET A 324 8.94 -7.35 -25.50
CA MET A 324 7.78 -7.84 -26.22
C MET A 324 6.66 -6.78 -26.23
N GLU A 325 6.07 -6.49 -27.40
CA GLU A 325 4.89 -5.64 -27.54
C GLU A 325 3.70 -6.28 -26.79
N GLY A 326 2.97 -5.49 -25.98
CA GLY A 326 1.87 -5.95 -25.13
C GLY A 326 2.22 -6.15 -23.64
N SER A 327 3.45 -5.84 -23.21
CA SER A 327 3.86 -5.95 -21.80
C SER A 327 3.14 -4.98 -20.85
N GLU A 328 2.56 -3.89 -21.36
CA GLU A 328 1.82 -2.89 -20.56
C GLU A 328 0.47 -3.43 -20.07
N ASP A 329 -0.29 -4.12 -20.95
CA ASP A 329 -1.56 -4.74 -20.58
C ASP A 329 -1.36 -5.86 -19.55
N TYR A 330 -0.29 -6.65 -19.72
CA TYR A 330 0.06 -7.67 -18.75
C TYR A 330 0.55 -7.08 -17.41
N GLU A 331 1.27 -5.95 -17.44
CA GLU A 331 1.65 -5.22 -16.23
C GLU A 331 0.42 -4.74 -15.45
N GLN A 332 -0.59 -4.22 -16.15
CA GLN A 332 -1.85 -3.83 -15.51
C GLN A 332 -2.55 -5.04 -14.86
N LEU A 333 -2.62 -6.18 -15.56
CA LEU A 333 -3.19 -7.40 -15.00
C LEU A 333 -2.45 -7.85 -13.72
N VAL A 334 -1.12 -7.83 -13.73
CA VAL A 334 -0.30 -8.16 -12.55
C VAL A 334 -0.60 -7.20 -11.40
N GLN A 335 -0.73 -5.90 -11.70
CA GLN A 335 -1.08 -4.90 -10.69
C GLN A 335 -2.47 -5.13 -10.09
N GLU A 336 -3.48 -5.44 -10.91
CA GLU A 336 -4.83 -5.77 -10.44
C GLU A 336 -4.82 -6.99 -9.52
N LYS A 337 -4.06 -8.04 -9.87
CA LYS A 337 -3.93 -9.23 -9.02
C LYS A 337 -3.19 -8.96 -7.71
N PHE A 338 -2.19 -8.08 -7.68
CA PHE A 338 -1.62 -7.60 -6.42
C PHE A 338 -2.65 -6.82 -5.59
N SER A 339 -3.52 -6.02 -6.21
CA SER A 339 -4.57 -5.26 -5.51
C SER A 339 -5.55 -6.20 -4.81
N THR A 340 -6.01 -7.24 -5.50
CA THR A 340 -6.88 -8.29 -4.93
C THR A 340 -6.16 -9.04 -3.79
N LEU A 341 -4.89 -9.41 -3.96
CA LEU A 341 -4.09 -10.07 -2.92
C LEU A 341 -3.94 -9.20 -1.66
N VAL A 342 -3.62 -7.91 -1.82
CA VAL A 342 -3.49 -6.97 -0.70
C VAL A 342 -4.83 -6.81 0.02
N ARG A 343 -5.94 -6.66 -0.72
CA ARG A 343 -7.28 -6.59 -0.13
C ARG A 343 -7.57 -7.81 0.73
N ASP A 344 -7.27 -9.01 0.23
CA ASP A 344 -7.54 -10.26 0.94
C ASP A 344 -6.68 -10.42 2.19
N ILE A 345 -5.42 -9.97 2.13
CA ILE A 345 -4.54 -9.88 3.30
C ILE A 345 -5.12 -8.93 4.34
N TYR A 346 -5.62 -7.75 3.94
CA TYR A 346 -6.21 -6.78 4.86
C TYR A 346 -7.59 -7.22 5.40
N ALA A 347 -8.28 -8.13 4.73
CA ALA A 347 -9.50 -8.77 5.25
C ALA A 347 -9.19 -9.80 6.36
N PHE A 348 -8.06 -10.51 6.25
CA PHE A 348 -7.72 -11.62 7.15
C PHE A 348 -6.73 -11.24 8.26
N TYR A 349 -5.63 -10.54 7.95
CA TYR A 349 -4.52 -10.33 8.88
C TYR A 349 -4.92 -9.59 10.16
N PRO A 350 -5.82 -8.59 10.16
CA PRO A 350 -6.25 -7.97 11.40
C PRO A 350 -6.97 -8.94 12.34
N LEU A 351 -7.71 -9.92 11.79
CA LEU A 351 -8.34 -10.98 12.57
C LEU A 351 -7.28 -11.96 13.06
N LEU A 352 -6.40 -12.42 12.18
CA LEU A 352 -5.31 -13.34 12.52
C LEU A 352 -4.41 -12.78 13.63
N ILE A 353 -4.02 -11.50 13.57
CA ILE A 353 -3.18 -10.87 14.59
C ILE A 353 -3.82 -10.94 15.97
N LYS A 354 -5.12 -10.59 16.09
CA LYS A 354 -5.83 -10.65 17.37
C LYS A 354 -6.00 -12.09 17.86
N TYR A 355 -6.26 -13.03 16.96
CA TYR A 355 -6.35 -14.46 17.28
C TYR A 355 -5.03 -14.99 17.83
N VAL A 356 -3.91 -14.66 17.19
CA VAL A 356 -2.56 -15.02 17.64
C VAL A 356 -2.25 -14.39 19.00
N ASP A 357 -2.55 -13.10 19.20
CA ASP A 357 -2.30 -12.43 20.48
C ASP A 357 -3.06 -13.10 21.64
N LEU A 358 -4.27 -13.61 21.41
CA LEU A 358 -5.08 -14.34 22.38
C LEU A 358 -4.48 -15.71 22.72
N HIS A 359 -4.07 -16.49 21.72
CA HIS A 359 -3.71 -17.90 21.87
C HIS A 359 -2.20 -18.20 21.92
N ARG A 360 -1.34 -17.21 21.65
CA ARG A 360 0.13 -17.39 21.63
C ARG A 360 0.67 -18.01 22.91
N SER A 361 0.20 -17.55 24.06
CA SER A 361 0.64 -18.09 25.36
C SER A 361 0.26 -19.56 25.54
N HIS A 362 -0.88 -19.98 24.96
CA HIS A 362 -1.32 -21.37 24.96
C HIS A 362 -0.44 -22.21 24.04
N TRP A 363 -0.18 -21.77 22.80
CA TRP A 363 0.68 -22.50 21.86
C TRP A 363 2.14 -22.61 22.30
N LEU A 364 2.65 -21.61 23.04
CA LEU A 364 3.99 -21.69 23.62
C LEU A 364 4.11 -22.73 24.74
N LYS A 365 3.00 -23.06 25.42
CA LYS A 365 2.93 -24.11 26.44
C LYS A 365 2.60 -25.47 25.82
N TYR A 366 1.69 -25.50 24.86
CA TYR A 366 1.21 -26.68 24.16
C TYR A 366 1.43 -26.49 22.65
N PRO A 367 2.57 -26.96 22.10
CA PRO A 367 2.86 -26.84 20.68
C PRO A 367 1.75 -27.46 19.82
N SER A 368 1.31 -26.74 18.79
CA SER A 368 0.31 -27.19 17.80
C SER A 368 0.95 -27.20 16.41
N THR A 369 0.72 -28.28 15.66
CA THR A 369 1.17 -28.44 14.28
C THR A 369 0.50 -27.44 13.33
N GLU A 370 -0.75 -27.12 13.59
CA GLU A 370 -1.52 -26.13 12.81
C GLU A 370 -0.94 -24.72 13.01
N ALA A 371 -0.49 -24.39 14.23
CA ALA A 371 0.17 -23.12 14.53
C ALA A 371 1.55 -23.00 13.82
N GLU A 372 2.25 -24.12 13.64
CA GLU A 372 3.48 -24.19 12.85
C GLU A 372 3.22 -23.89 11.37
N GLN A 373 2.22 -24.57 10.79
CA GLN A 373 1.84 -24.38 9.39
C GLN A 373 1.35 -22.96 9.13
N LEU A 374 0.56 -22.40 10.05
CA LEU A 374 0.11 -21.02 10.01
C LEU A 374 1.29 -20.02 10.00
N PHE A 375 2.30 -20.23 10.87
CA PHE A 375 3.52 -19.43 10.84
C PHE A 375 4.24 -19.55 9.48
N LYS A 376 4.37 -20.77 8.95
CA LYS A 376 5.02 -21.02 7.66
C LYS A 376 4.35 -20.25 6.52
N CYS A 377 3.02 -20.32 6.40
CA CYS A 377 2.27 -19.58 5.38
C CYS A 377 2.50 -18.06 5.47
N VAL A 378 2.43 -17.49 6.67
CA VAL A 378 2.66 -16.04 6.87
C VAL A 378 4.11 -15.65 6.59
N ALA A 379 5.08 -16.51 6.94
CA ALA A 379 6.49 -16.28 6.67
C ALA A 379 6.82 -16.31 5.17
N GLU A 380 6.21 -17.20 4.41
CA GLU A 380 6.34 -17.28 2.94
C GLU A 380 5.72 -16.05 2.27
N ILE A 381 4.52 -15.62 2.68
CA ILE A 381 3.90 -14.37 2.19
C ILE A 381 4.78 -13.16 2.52
N PHE A 382 5.30 -13.07 3.74
CA PHE A 382 6.23 -12.00 4.12
C PHE A 382 7.50 -12.01 3.25
N SER A 383 8.06 -13.19 2.96
CA SER A 383 9.23 -13.32 2.10
C SER A 383 8.94 -12.75 0.71
N MET A 384 7.83 -13.14 0.08
CA MET A 384 7.39 -12.62 -1.23
C MET A 384 7.20 -11.09 -1.17
N TRP A 385 6.51 -10.59 -0.16
CA TRP A 385 6.33 -9.14 0.07
C TRP A 385 7.66 -8.40 0.26
N SER A 386 8.61 -8.99 0.98
CA SER A 386 9.89 -8.36 1.28
C SER A 386 10.80 -8.22 0.05
N HIS A 387 10.66 -9.09 -0.95
CA HIS A 387 11.43 -9.06 -2.19
C HIS A 387 10.72 -8.28 -3.32
N SER A 388 9.39 -8.34 -3.40
CA SER A 388 8.60 -7.69 -4.46
C SER A 388 8.43 -6.18 -4.23
N LEU A 389 8.77 -5.37 -5.23
CA LEU A 389 8.49 -3.92 -5.20
C LEU A 389 7.04 -3.61 -5.55
N PHE A 390 6.43 -4.39 -6.46
CA PHE A 390 5.02 -4.25 -6.82
C PHE A 390 4.13 -4.48 -5.60
N PHE A 391 4.40 -5.55 -4.84
CA PHE A 391 3.63 -5.89 -3.66
C PHE A 391 3.67 -4.78 -2.59
N LYS A 392 4.87 -4.28 -2.25
CA LYS A 392 5.02 -3.18 -1.28
C LYS A 392 4.32 -1.89 -1.74
N ARG A 393 4.42 -1.58 -3.04
CA ARG A 393 3.79 -0.38 -3.61
C ARG A 393 2.28 -0.49 -3.56
N GLU A 394 1.74 -1.64 -3.91
CA GLU A 394 0.29 -1.85 -3.93
C GLU A 394 -0.30 -1.89 -2.50
N GLU A 395 0.41 -2.44 -1.52
CA GLU A 395 0.02 -2.29 -0.10
C GLU A 395 -0.06 -0.81 0.30
N GLN A 396 0.97 -0.04 -0.05
CA GLN A 396 1.01 1.39 0.25
C GLN A 396 -0.16 2.15 -0.40
N ASN A 397 -0.50 1.80 -1.65
CA ASN A 397 -1.63 2.37 -2.37
C ASN A 397 -2.95 2.02 -1.68
N PHE A 398 -3.15 0.76 -1.33
CA PHE A 398 -4.36 0.27 -0.69
C PHE A 398 -4.63 0.96 0.65
N VAL A 399 -3.61 1.08 1.50
CA VAL A 399 -3.71 1.79 2.79
C VAL A 399 -4.02 3.27 2.60
N ALA A 400 -3.36 3.91 1.63
CA ALA A 400 -3.56 5.34 1.36
C ALA A 400 -4.91 5.66 0.72
N HIS A 401 -5.47 4.75 -0.08
CA HIS A 401 -6.76 4.89 -0.75
C HIS A 401 -7.92 4.68 0.23
N ASN A 402 -7.82 3.68 1.11
CA ASN A 402 -8.85 3.35 2.09
C ASN A 402 -8.68 4.08 3.44
N GLU A 403 -7.68 4.96 3.56
CA GLU A 403 -7.36 5.72 4.79
C GLU A 403 -7.20 4.83 6.05
N ILE A 404 -6.58 3.65 5.87
CA ILE A 404 -6.49 2.64 6.92
C ILE A 404 -5.45 3.06 7.97
N ASP A 405 -5.86 3.02 9.24
CA ASP A 405 -4.94 3.08 10.38
C ASP A 405 -4.60 1.65 10.85
N ASN A 406 -3.43 1.15 10.45
CA ASN A 406 -2.96 -0.18 10.82
C ASN A 406 -2.87 -0.36 12.35
N MET A 407 -2.62 0.70 13.12
CA MET A 407 -2.59 0.60 14.59
C MET A 407 -3.99 0.50 15.18
N ALA A 408 -4.99 1.18 14.59
CA ALA A 408 -6.39 1.02 14.98
C ALA A 408 -6.88 -0.40 14.71
N LEU A 409 -6.44 -1.03 13.62
CA LEU A 409 -6.75 -2.43 13.32
C LEU A 409 -6.11 -3.40 14.31
N ILE A 410 -4.86 -3.18 14.71
CA ILE A 410 -4.14 -4.12 15.59
C ILE A 410 -4.51 -3.91 17.07
N MET A 411 -4.52 -2.66 17.54
CA MET A 411 -4.79 -2.30 18.94
C MET A 411 -5.75 -1.10 19.06
N PRO A 412 -7.07 -1.34 18.92
CA PRO A 412 -8.08 -0.27 18.98
C PRO A 412 -8.04 0.53 20.29
N SER A 413 -7.80 -0.14 21.42
CA SER A 413 -7.76 0.48 22.75
C SER A 413 -6.55 1.39 22.97
N GLN A 414 -5.42 1.11 22.34
CA GLN A 414 -4.23 1.97 22.38
C GLN A 414 -4.30 3.09 21.34
N ALA A 415 -4.86 2.84 20.16
CA ALA A 415 -5.12 3.86 19.15
C ALA A 415 -6.05 4.96 19.69
N ALA A 416 -7.12 4.59 20.41
CA ALA A 416 -8.00 5.55 21.08
C ALA A 416 -7.30 6.35 22.19
N ARG A 417 -6.34 5.76 22.91
CA ARG A 417 -5.51 6.48 23.89
C ARG A 417 -4.54 7.45 23.21
N LEU A 418 -3.88 7.03 22.13
CA LEU A 418 -2.96 7.87 21.37
C LEU A 418 -3.67 9.08 20.72
N ALA A 419 -4.87 8.87 20.19
CA ALA A 419 -5.73 9.93 19.68
C ALA A 419 -6.22 10.91 20.78
N LYS A 420 -6.41 10.43 22.02
CA LYS A 420 -6.71 11.27 23.18
C LYS A 420 -5.48 12.03 23.70
N THR A 421 -4.29 11.45 23.62
CA THR A 421 -3.05 12.14 24.06
C THR A 421 -2.60 13.23 23.08
N SER A 422 -2.92 13.11 21.79
CA SER A 422 -2.60 14.15 20.81
C SER A 422 -3.51 15.37 20.92
N SER A 423 -4.70 15.24 21.51
CA SER A 423 -5.59 16.36 21.84
C SER A 423 -5.31 16.98 23.22
N SER A 424 -4.69 16.25 24.15
CA SER A 424 -4.33 16.75 25.49
C SER A 424 -2.90 17.26 25.64
N ALA A 425 -2.01 17.01 24.67
CA ALA A 425 -0.60 17.45 24.72
C ALA A 425 -0.37 18.90 24.26
N SER A 426 -1.43 19.70 24.04
CA SER A 426 -1.31 21.14 23.79
C SER A 426 -1.31 22.00 25.07
N SER A 427 -1.31 21.39 26.25
CA SER A 427 -1.25 22.13 27.51
C SER A 427 -0.46 21.37 28.58
N SER A 428 0.88 21.45 28.54
CA SER A 428 1.80 21.51 29.70
C SER A 428 3.19 20.93 29.40
N SER A 429 4.11 21.79 28.99
CA SER A 429 5.53 21.73 29.39
C SER A 429 6.26 22.90 28.73
N GLY A 430 6.63 23.91 29.53
CA GLY A 430 7.42 25.04 29.07
C GLY A 430 8.89 24.70 28.98
N SER A 431 9.52 24.99 27.84
CA SER A 431 10.80 25.71 27.73
C SER A 431 11.28 25.72 26.27
N ASP A 432 11.65 26.92 25.82
CA ASP A 432 12.40 27.30 24.62
C ASP A 432 11.65 27.54 23.30
N GLU A 433 11.21 28.80 23.14
CA GLU A 433 10.72 29.38 21.89
C GLU A 433 11.83 29.54 20.85
N ARG A 434 11.77 28.72 19.79
CA ARG A 434 12.25 29.14 18.46
C ARG A 434 11.07 29.21 17.49
N LYS A 435 10.64 30.44 17.23
CA LYS A 435 9.65 30.87 16.22
C LYS A 435 9.77 30.06 14.93
N GLN A 436 8.80 29.18 14.68
CA GLN A 436 8.40 28.82 13.31
C GLN A 436 7.05 29.46 13.02
N ARG A 437 7.01 30.19 11.90
CA ARG A 437 5.88 30.95 11.37
C ARG A 437 4.67 30.04 11.06
N PRO A 438 3.44 30.58 11.04
CA PRO A 438 2.23 29.82 10.77
C PRO A 438 2.09 29.63 9.25
N GLY A 439 2.72 28.59 8.71
CA GLY A 439 2.42 28.05 7.39
C GLY A 439 1.62 26.76 7.58
N GLY A 440 0.40 26.73 7.07
CA GLY A 440 -0.50 25.58 7.19
C GLY A 440 0.18 24.29 6.78
N LYS A 441 0.44 23.41 7.75
CA LYS A 441 0.73 22.01 7.47
C LYS A 441 -0.56 21.39 6.94
N LYS A 442 -0.72 21.39 5.61
CA LYS A 442 -1.46 20.31 4.95
C LYS A 442 -0.93 19.02 5.57
N ARG A 443 -1.84 18.19 6.08
CA ARG A 443 -1.55 16.84 6.58
C ARG A 443 -0.81 16.11 5.46
N ASP A 444 0.52 16.16 5.45
CA ASP A 444 1.32 15.33 4.56
C ASP A 444 0.87 13.90 4.86
N LYS A 445 0.22 13.25 3.88
CA LYS A 445 -0.15 11.84 3.97
C LYS A 445 1.15 11.10 4.23
N LYS A 446 1.41 10.76 5.51
CA LYS A 446 2.62 10.03 5.90
C LYS A 446 2.64 8.76 5.07
N ARG A 447 3.69 8.61 4.27
CA ARG A 447 3.93 7.40 3.51
C ARG A 447 3.92 6.23 4.49
N LEU A 448 3.23 5.13 4.14
CA LEU A 448 3.28 3.92 4.97
C LEU A 448 4.74 3.46 5.03
N GLU A 449 5.32 3.55 6.22
CA GLU A 449 6.67 3.05 6.45
C GLU A 449 6.65 1.51 6.43
N PRO A 450 7.65 0.85 5.82
CA PRO A 450 7.66 -0.61 5.70
C PRO A 450 7.46 -1.36 7.03
N HIS A 451 7.98 -0.83 8.15
CA HIS A 451 7.82 -1.44 9.47
C HIS A 451 6.39 -1.36 10.06
N ASN A 452 5.51 -0.54 9.46
CA ASN A 452 4.10 -0.41 9.84
C ASN A 452 3.17 -1.30 8.99
N SER A 453 3.72 -2.08 8.05
CA SER A 453 2.97 -3.05 7.23
C SER A 453 2.27 -4.11 8.09
N LEU A 454 1.07 -4.54 7.69
CA LEU A 454 0.39 -5.66 8.35
C LEU A 454 1.14 -6.99 8.14
N ASN A 455 1.87 -7.14 7.03
CA ASN A 455 2.73 -8.30 6.80
C ASN A 455 3.80 -8.43 7.88
N VAL A 456 4.44 -7.31 8.22
CA VAL A 456 5.43 -7.22 9.30
C VAL A 456 4.79 -7.48 10.66
N ALA A 457 3.64 -6.84 10.93
CA ALA A 457 2.95 -6.97 12.22
C ALA A 457 2.49 -8.41 12.49
N CYS A 458 1.87 -9.05 11.51
CA CYS A 458 1.40 -10.43 11.60
C CYS A 458 2.55 -11.40 11.83
N LEU A 459 3.61 -11.30 11.02
CA LEU A 459 4.80 -12.14 11.18
C LEU A 459 5.40 -11.98 12.58
N LYS A 460 5.60 -10.75 13.07
CA LYS A 460 6.16 -10.48 14.41
C LYS A 460 5.42 -11.18 15.54
N ARG A 461 4.09 -11.28 15.46
CA ARG A 461 3.29 -11.96 16.50
C ARG A 461 3.43 -13.47 16.45
N LEU A 462 3.67 -14.04 15.27
CA LEU A 462 3.88 -15.46 15.07
C LEU A 462 5.35 -15.90 15.26
N VAL A 463 6.35 -15.01 15.17
CA VAL A 463 7.77 -15.34 15.37
C VAL A 463 8.03 -16.14 16.66
N PRO A 464 7.50 -15.77 17.85
CA PRO A 464 7.68 -16.57 19.05
C PRO A 464 7.15 -18.01 18.92
N VAL A 465 6.04 -18.18 18.21
CA VAL A 465 5.44 -19.49 17.92
C VAL A 465 6.39 -20.28 17.01
N GLY A 466 6.86 -19.65 15.92
CA GLY A 466 7.83 -20.25 14.99
C GLY A 466 9.15 -20.64 15.64
N LEU A 467 9.69 -19.84 16.55
CA LEU A 467 10.90 -20.16 17.32
C LEU A 467 10.65 -21.30 18.32
N GLY A 468 9.42 -21.45 18.82
CA GLY A 468 9.03 -22.49 19.76
C GLY A 468 9.23 -23.93 19.26
N PHE A 469 9.37 -24.12 17.95
CA PHE A 469 9.60 -25.43 17.31
C PHE A 469 11.08 -25.82 17.20
N PHE A 470 12.00 -24.91 17.52
CA PHE A 470 13.44 -25.18 17.52
C PHE A 470 13.92 -25.44 18.95
N SER A 471 14.76 -26.46 19.11
CA SER A 471 15.50 -26.72 20.35
C SER A 471 16.50 -25.59 20.65
N GLY A 472 17.00 -25.53 21.89
CA GLY A 472 17.96 -24.50 22.31
C GLY A 472 19.21 -24.42 21.40
N ARG A 473 19.72 -25.58 20.95
CA ARG A 473 20.88 -25.65 20.05
C ARG A 473 20.55 -25.16 18.64
N GLU A 474 19.41 -25.54 18.09
CA GLU A 474 18.96 -25.09 16.77
C GLU A 474 18.70 -23.57 16.76
N GLN A 475 18.16 -23.01 17.85
CA GLN A 475 17.99 -21.56 17.98
C GLN A 475 19.32 -20.80 18.03
N GLU A 476 20.36 -21.36 18.68
CA GLU A 476 21.70 -20.78 18.68
C GLU A 476 22.29 -20.77 17.25
N LEU A 477 22.20 -21.90 16.53
CA LEU A 477 22.65 -22.01 15.15
C LEU A 477 21.89 -21.08 14.20
N LEU A 478 20.57 -20.94 14.39
CA LEU A 478 19.73 -19.98 13.68
C LEU A 478 20.20 -18.53 13.89
N GLN A 479 20.50 -18.15 15.13
CA GLN A 479 20.98 -16.81 15.45
C GLN A 479 22.35 -16.53 14.82
N GLN A 480 23.24 -17.52 14.79
CA GLN A 480 24.53 -17.44 14.11
C GLN A 480 24.37 -17.34 12.57
N ALA A 481 23.46 -18.13 11.98
CA ALA A 481 23.13 -18.05 10.56
C ALA A 481 22.57 -16.67 10.19
N LYS A 482 21.65 -16.12 11.01
CA LYS A 482 21.13 -14.75 10.84
C LYS A 482 22.26 -13.71 10.90
N GLN A 483 23.19 -13.83 11.85
CA GLN A 483 24.30 -12.88 11.97
C GLN A 483 25.23 -12.94 10.76
N ARG A 484 25.49 -14.13 10.22
CA ARG A 484 26.24 -14.26 8.96
C ARG A 484 25.52 -13.60 7.79
N LEU A 485 24.22 -13.82 7.62
CA LEU A 485 23.43 -13.14 6.59
C LEU A 485 23.51 -11.60 6.66
N LEU A 486 23.74 -11.04 7.85
CA LEU A 486 23.93 -9.59 8.02
C LEU A 486 25.34 -9.10 7.67
N GLN A 487 26.34 -9.97 7.78
CA GLN A 487 27.74 -9.65 7.48
C GLN A 487 28.06 -9.89 6.00
N ASP A 488 27.58 -11.01 5.45
CA ASP A 488 27.82 -11.45 4.08
C ASP A 488 26.58 -12.20 3.56
N ALA A 489 26.01 -11.68 2.47
CA ALA A 489 24.82 -12.24 1.83
C ALA A 489 25.13 -13.49 0.98
N GLU A 490 26.41 -13.71 0.63
CA GLU A 490 26.89 -14.84 -0.20
C GLU A 490 27.53 -15.96 0.64
N ALA A 491 27.48 -15.89 1.98
CA ALA A 491 28.07 -16.90 2.83
C ALA A 491 27.40 -18.28 2.67
N ASP A 492 28.19 -19.35 2.54
CA ASP A 492 27.75 -20.75 2.54
C ASP A 492 27.25 -21.18 3.93
N ILE A 493 26.03 -20.77 4.25
CA ILE A 493 25.37 -21.04 5.53
C ILE A 493 25.03 -22.53 5.67
N GLU A 494 24.77 -23.22 4.57
CA GLU A 494 24.42 -24.64 4.55
C GLU A 494 25.59 -25.52 5.00
N ASP A 495 26.79 -25.26 4.47
CA ASP A 495 28.02 -25.95 4.90
C ASP A 495 28.34 -25.66 6.37
N PHE A 496 28.18 -24.40 6.80
CA PHE A 496 28.35 -24.03 8.20
C PHE A 496 27.40 -24.82 9.12
N LEU A 497 26.10 -24.88 8.79
CA LEU A 497 25.12 -25.57 9.60
C LEU A 497 25.38 -27.07 9.62
N THR A 498 25.75 -27.66 8.48
CA THR A 498 26.11 -29.08 8.37
C THR A 498 27.28 -29.45 9.28
N GLN A 499 28.32 -28.60 9.33
CA GLN A 499 29.48 -28.79 10.19
C GLN A 499 29.16 -28.61 11.69
N ASN A 500 28.24 -27.71 12.04
CA ASN A 500 28.00 -27.33 13.44
C ASN A 500 26.80 -28.02 14.11
N LEU A 501 25.93 -28.70 13.34
CA LEU A 501 24.81 -29.46 13.88
C LEU A 501 25.26 -30.68 14.70
N GLY A 502 26.38 -31.30 14.32
CA GLY A 502 26.92 -32.51 14.94
C GLY A 502 28.01 -32.30 15.99
N LEU A 503 28.45 -31.06 16.23
CA LEU A 503 29.46 -30.72 17.23
C LEU A 503 28.80 -30.50 18.60
N ASP A 504 29.22 -31.28 19.59
CA ASP A 504 28.83 -31.10 21.00
C ASP A 504 29.42 -29.77 21.52
N GLU A 505 28.66 -29.05 22.36
CA GLU A 505 29.03 -27.69 22.77
C GLU A 505 30.40 -27.67 23.47
N GLY A 506 31.32 -26.83 22.96
CA GLY A 506 32.55 -26.46 23.67
C GLY A 506 32.25 -25.80 25.02
N PRO A 507 33.26 -25.62 25.89
CA PRO A 507 33.06 -25.23 27.28
C PRO A 507 32.33 -23.87 27.39
N ILE A 508 31.22 -23.88 28.15
CA ILE A 508 30.25 -22.77 28.24
C ILE A 508 30.66 -21.79 29.35
N ASP A 509 30.68 -20.49 29.03
CA ASP A 509 30.86 -19.37 29.98
C ASP A 509 29.81 -19.38 31.12
N GLU A 510 30.28 -19.30 32.38
CA GLU A 510 29.48 -19.47 33.61
C GLU A 510 28.26 -18.53 33.69
N LYS A 511 28.34 -17.34 33.08
CA LYS A 511 27.22 -16.36 33.08
C LYS A 511 26.05 -16.74 32.17
N ALA A 512 26.28 -17.56 31.14
CA ALA A 512 25.26 -17.99 30.17
C ALA A 512 24.68 -19.39 30.46
N GLN A 513 25.24 -20.12 31.43
CA GLN A 513 24.87 -21.50 31.74
C GLN A 513 23.40 -21.65 32.13
N TRP A 514 22.85 -20.77 32.98
CA TRP A 514 21.46 -20.90 33.42
C TRP A 514 20.46 -20.66 32.27
N GLN A 515 20.77 -19.74 31.35
CA GLN A 515 19.95 -19.47 30.16
C GLN A 515 19.99 -20.65 29.17
N LYS A 516 21.19 -21.20 28.91
CA LYS A 516 21.36 -22.38 28.06
C LYS A 516 20.71 -23.64 28.65
N VAL A 517 20.84 -23.86 29.94
CA VAL A 517 20.17 -24.97 30.67
C VAL A 517 18.66 -24.82 30.62
N LEU A 518 18.13 -23.59 30.73
CA LEU A 518 16.69 -23.33 30.62
C LEU A 518 16.15 -23.63 29.21
N TYR A 519 16.82 -23.14 28.15
CA TYR A 519 16.42 -23.42 26.77
C TYR A 519 16.56 -24.90 26.40
N ARG A 520 17.59 -25.59 26.91
CA ARG A 520 17.75 -27.04 26.76
C ARG A 520 16.62 -27.80 27.45
N LYS A 521 16.30 -27.47 28.70
CA LYS A 521 15.22 -28.12 29.46
C LYS A 521 13.84 -27.85 28.86
N ILE A 522 13.61 -26.66 28.30
CA ILE A 522 12.38 -26.32 27.56
C ILE A 522 12.33 -27.06 26.20
N GLY A 523 13.45 -27.18 25.50
CA GLY A 523 13.58 -27.90 24.22
C GLY A 523 13.35 -29.40 24.36
N ASP A 524 14.05 -30.06 25.28
CA ASP A 524 13.98 -31.52 25.50
C ASP A 524 12.57 -31.99 25.91
N THR A 525 11.83 -31.14 26.62
CA THR A 525 10.43 -31.44 27.02
C THR A 525 9.45 -31.26 25.85
N LYS A 526 9.78 -30.45 24.83
CA LYS A 526 8.91 -30.09 23.70
C LYS A 526 9.18 -30.92 22.43
N THR A 527 10.39 -31.42 22.24
CA THR A 527 10.80 -32.21 21.06
C THR A 527 10.50 -33.70 21.17
N SER A 528 10.15 -34.19 22.37
CA SER A 528 9.78 -35.61 22.59
C SER A 528 8.54 -36.06 21.78
N SER A 529 7.75 -35.13 21.25
CA SER A 529 6.55 -35.38 20.45
C SER A 529 6.70 -35.13 18.94
N THR A 530 7.86 -34.66 18.45
CA THR A 530 8.08 -34.36 17.03
C THR A 530 8.83 -35.51 16.36
N THR A 531 8.21 -36.11 15.33
CA THR A 531 8.76 -37.14 14.45
C THR A 531 10.22 -36.86 14.10
N GLN A 532 11.11 -37.84 14.28
CA GLN A 532 12.55 -37.72 13.99
C GLN A 532 12.77 -37.19 12.56
N LEU A 533 13.10 -35.90 12.45
CA LEU A 533 13.39 -35.23 11.18
C LEU A 533 14.81 -35.59 10.75
N THR A 534 15.05 -35.75 9.44
CA THR A 534 16.42 -35.92 8.93
C THR A 534 17.25 -34.64 9.12
N GLN A 535 18.56 -34.80 9.32
CA GLN A 535 19.51 -33.69 9.54
C GLN A 535 19.40 -32.59 8.47
N VAL A 536 19.23 -32.97 7.20
CA VAL A 536 19.02 -32.05 6.07
C VAL A 536 17.79 -31.17 6.26
N LYS A 537 16.65 -31.76 6.65
CA LYS A 537 15.41 -31.01 6.85
C LYS A 537 15.49 -30.05 8.04
N VAL A 538 16.29 -30.38 9.05
CA VAL A 538 16.56 -29.46 10.19
C VAL A 538 17.35 -28.24 9.70
N ILE A 539 18.39 -28.46 8.88
CA ILE A 539 19.21 -27.40 8.30
C ILE A 539 18.37 -26.49 7.40
N GLU A 540 17.54 -27.05 6.52
CA GLU A 540 16.61 -26.28 5.68
C GLU A 540 15.66 -25.40 6.50
N ARG A 541 15.10 -25.95 7.60
CA ARG A 541 14.23 -25.19 8.51
C ARG A 541 14.98 -24.04 9.18
N ILE A 542 16.22 -24.26 9.63
CA ILE A 542 17.06 -23.22 10.24
C ILE A 542 17.37 -22.11 9.23
N ILE A 543 17.74 -22.46 8.00
CA ILE A 543 18.02 -21.49 6.93
C ILE A 543 16.78 -20.66 6.61
N SER A 544 15.63 -21.31 6.42
CA SER A 544 14.37 -20.64 6.11
C SER A 544 14.00 -19.62 7.20
N MET A 545 14.04 -20.04 8.47
CA MET A 545 13.78 -19.14 9.59
C MET A 545 14.83 -18.02 9.72
N ALA A 546 16.11 -18.31 9.48
CA ALA A 546 17.17 -17.30 9.50
C ALA A 546 16.95 -16.23 8.42
N LYS A 547 16.56 -16.62 7.20
CA LYS A 547 16.21 -15.70 6.10
C LYS A 547 15.01 -14.81 6.46
N VAL A 548 13.96 -15.38 7.06
CA VAL A 548 12.78 -14.63 7.52
C VAL A 548 13.18 -13.61 8.60
N MET A 549 13.96 -14.02 9.59
CA MET A 549 14.45 -13.16 10.66
C MET A 549 15.43 -12.08 10.17
N HIS A 550 16.23 -12.38 9.15
CA HIS A 550 17.08 -11.40 8.46
C HIS A 550 16.23 -10.38 7.71
N GLY A 551 15.26 -10.82 6.89
CA GLY A 551 14.35 -9.93 6.17
C GLY A 551 13.56 -9.01 7.11
N LEU A 552 13.08 -9.54 8.24
CA LEU A 552 12.43 -8.73 9.28
C LEU A 552 13.38 -7.67 9.85
N HIS A 553 14.65 -8.02 10.11
CA HIS A 553 15.64 -7.08 10.59
C HIS A 553 15.90 -5.95 9.59
N MET A 554 16.02 -6.28 8.30
CA MET A 554 16.23 -5.31 7.21
C MET A 554 15.08 -4.30 7.07
N VAL A 555 13.84 -4.75 7.33
CA VAL A 555 12.65 -3.89 7.28
C VAL A 555 12.56 -2.96 8.49
N GLU A 556 12.96 -3.43 9.68
CA GLU A 556 12.99 -2.62 10.90
C GLU A 556 14.17 -1.64 10.96
N HIS A 557 15.31 -2.04 10.39
CA HIS A 557 16.56 -1.28 10.41
C HIS A 557 16.98 -1.00 8.96
N PRO A 558 16.21 -0.21 8.20
CA PRO A 558 16.61 0.17 6.86
C PRO A 558 17.98 0.84 6.94
N ALA A 559 18.93 0.35 6.15
CA ALA A 559 20.30 0.86 6.17
C ALA A 559 20.28 2.39 5.94
N ALA A 560 20.82 3.15 6.90
CA ALA A 560 20.89 4.61 6.83
C ALA A 560 21.62 5.12 5.56
N ASN A 561 22.34 4.23 4.87
CA ASN A 561 23.10 4.51 3.65
C ASN A 561 22.27 4.43 2.35
N GLY A 562 21.02 3.97 2.38
CA GLY A 562 20.18 3.80 1.19
C GLY A 562 19.34 5.01 0.78
N SER A 563 19.09 5.96 1.70
CA SER A 563 18.17 7.09 1.45
C SER A 563 18.86 8.43 1.20
N ALA A 564 20.19 8.46 1.12
CA ALA A 564 20.85 9.60 0.49
C ALA A 564 20.63 9.43 -1.01
N TRP A 565 19.61 10.10 -1.56
CA TRP A 565 19.51 10.32 -3.01
C TRP A 565 20.91 10.69 -3.50
N LYS A 566 21.62 9.75 -4.14
CA LYS A 566 22.91 10.06 -4.75
C LYS A 566 22.59 11.20 -5.70
N LYS A 567 23.22 12.37 -5.52
CA LYS A 567 23.00 13.53 -6.39
C LYS A 567 23.50 13.14 -7.78
N VAL A 568 22.63 12.54 -8.60
CA VAL A 568 22.92 12.08 -9.97
C VAL A 568 23.23 13.27 -10.88
N ILE A 569 22.79 14.47 -10.47
CA ILE A 569 23.01 15.71 -11.18
C ILE A 569 23.79 16.66 -10.27
N SER A 570 24.93 17.11 -10.78
CA SER A 570 25.72 18.18 -10.16
C SER A 570 24.90 19.47 -10.07
N SER A 571 25.20 20.32 -9.09
CA SER A 571 24.53 21.61 -8.96
C SER A 571 24.69 22.49 -10.20
N GLN A 572 25.80 22.33 -10.92
CA GLN A 572 26.06 23.03 -12.17
C GLN A 572 25.13 22.55 -13.29
N ARG A 573 24.92 21.24 -13.42
CA ARG A 573 23.99 20.68 -14.41
C ARG A 573 22.53 21.04 -14.11
N LYS A 574 22.13 21.16 -12.83
CA LYS A 574 20.81 21.75 -12.48
C LYS A 574 20.69 23.20 -12.95
N ARG A 575 21.72 24.02 -12.72
CA ARG A 575 21.72 25.43 -13.15
C ARG A 575 21.66 25.55 -14.69
N ALA A 576 22.37 24.69 -15.42
CA ALA A 576 22.33 24.63 -16.87
C ALA A 576 20.92 24.26 -17.38
N VAL A 577 20.30 23.21 -16.84
CA VAL A 577 18.91 22.82 -17.20
C VAL A 577 17.93 23.95 -16.92
N MET A 578 18.05 24.63 -15.77
CA MET A 578 17.23 25.80 -15.46
C MET A 578 17.51 27.00 -16.38
N ALA A 579 18.69 27.10 -16.99
CA ALA A 579 18.99 28.10 -18.00
C ALA A 579 18.37 27.73 -19.36
N CYS A 580 18.31 26.45 -19.72
CA CYS A 580 17.62 25.97 -20.91
C CYS A 580 16.13 26.36 -20.92
N PHE A 581 15.43 26.22 -19.78
CA PHE A 581 14.04 26.69 -19.65
C PHE A 581 13.87 28.20 -19.77
N ARG A 582 14.95 28.98 -19.60
CA ARG A 582 14.94 30.45 -19.77
C ARG A 582 15.43 30.90 -21.14
N MET A 583 15.75 29.97 -22.05
CA MET A 583 16.19 30.35 -23.39
C MET A 583 15.04 30.98 -24.16
N LEU A 584 15.33 32.08 -24.86
CA LEU A 584 14.37 32.72 -25.73
C LEU A 584 14.24 31.92 -27.03
N PRO A 585 13.02 31.71 -27.55
CA PRO A 585 12.83 31.05 -28.82
C PRO A 585 13.37 31.92 -29.97
N LEU A 586 13.84 31.28 -31.04
CA LEU A 586 14.55 31.96 -32.13
C LEU A 586 13.72 33.08 -32.78
N HIS A 587 12.40 32.88 -32.92
CA HIS A 587 11.48 33.87 -33.51
C HIS A 587 11.36 35.18 -32.70
N ASN A 588 11.71 35.16 -31.40
CA ASN A 588 11.73 36.34 -30.54
C ASN A 588 13.13 36.96 -30.40
N THR A 589 14.11 36.47 -31.16
CA THR A 589 15.48 37.02 -31.13
C THR A 589 15.57 38.27 -32.02
N PRO A 590 16.25 39.35 -31.60
CA PRO A 590 16.49 40.51 -32.45
C PRO A 590 17.13 40.13 -33.79
N ARG A 591 16.66 40.72 -34.89
CA ARG A 591 17.05 40.35 -36.27
C ARG A 591 18.56 40.27 -36.48
N HIS A 592 19.32 41.27 -36.01
CA HIS A 592 20.77 41.30 -36.13
C HIS A 592 21.47 40.13 -35.43
N ARG A 593 20.93 39.68 -34.28
CA ARG A 593 21.51 38.58 -33.50
C ARG A 593 21.19 37.22 -34.11
N ALA A 594 20.00 37.06 -34.68
CA ALA A 594 19.64 35.88 -35.47
C ALA A 594 20.52 35.77 -36.73
N MET A 595 20.76 36.88 -37.43
CA MET A 595 21.65 36.92 -38.60
C MET A 595 23.09 36.54 -38.24
N ASN A 596 23.62 37.01 -37.10
CA ASN A 596 24.98 36.64 -36.65
C ASN A 596 25.10 35.14 -36.32
N LEU A 597 24.08 34.56 -35.68
CA LEU A 597 24.04 33.11 -35.41
C LEU A 597 23.97 32.31 -36.70
N PHE A 598 23.15 32.77 -37.66
CA PHE A 598 23.02 32.15 -38.98
C PHE A 598 24.33 32.21 -39.76
N LEU A 599 24.95 33.38 -39.89
CA LEU A 599 26.21 33.54 -40.64
C LEU A 599 27.31 32.64 -40.06
N ARG A 600 27.44 32.58 -38.73
CA ARG A 600 28.41 31.69 -38.09
C ARG A 600 28.16 30.22 -38.40
N ALA A 601 26.90 29.77 -38.32
CA ALA A 601 26.54 28.40 -38.65
C ALA A 601 26.76 28.11 -40.14
N TYR A 602 26.42 29.05 -41.03
CA TYR A 602 26.61 28.93 -42.47
C TYR A 602 28.10 28.84 -42.84
N THR A 603 28.97 29.66 -42.24
CA THR A 603 30.41 29.56 -42.47
C THR A 603 30.95 28.19 -42.06
N MET A 604 30.61 27.71 -40.87
CA MET A 604 31.14 26.44 -40.33
C MET A 604 30.57 25.19 -41.00
N LEU A 605 29.30 25.22 -41.41
CA LEU A 605 28.61 24.02 -41.92
C LEU A 605 28.53 23.95 -43.45
N TRP A 606 28.72 25.07 -44.15
CA TRP A 606 28.58 25.13 -45.61
C TRP A 606 29.84 25.64 -46.29
N LEU A 607 30.44 26.73 -45.81
CA LEU A 607 31.61 27.31 -46.48
C LEU A 607 32.91 26.55 -46.16
N GLU A 608 33.06 26.04 -44.94
CA GLU A 608 34.24 25.24 -44.55
C GLU A 608 34.24 23.84 -45.18
N THR A 609 33.07 23.30 -45.52
CA THR A 609 32.91 21.97 -46.14
C THR A 609 32.94 21.99 -47.66
N GLU A 610 32.94 23.18 -48.28
CA GLU A 610 32.99 23.30 -49.75
C GLU A 610 34.39 22.91 -50.25
N GLU A 611 34.46 21.88 -51.09
CA GLU A 611 35.71 21.45 -51.72
C GLU A 611 36.20 22.52 -52.71
N ARG A 612 37.49 22.85 -52.61
CA ARG A 612 38.16 23.78 -53.52
C ARG A 612 39.23 22.99 -54.26
N ASP A 613 39.19 23.01 -55.58
CA ASP A 613 40.24 22.39 -56.39
C ASP A 613 41.54 23.21 -56.29
N LYS A 614 42.45 22.73 -55.44
CA LYS A 614 43.73 23.39 -55.14
C LYS A 614 44.88 22.89 -56.03
N ASN A 615 44.62 21.85 -56.85
CA ASN A 615 45.63 21.22 -57.72
C ASN A 615 45.98 22.10 -58.92
N VAL A 616 45.01 22.88 -59.41
CA VAL A 616 45.21 23.81 -60.53
C VAL A 616 46.34 24.80 -60.28
N LEU A 617 46.48 25.30 -59.04
CA LEU A 617 47.52 26.29 -58.71
C LEU A 617 48.93 25.71 -58.76
N ILE A 618 49.14 24.48 -58.27
CA ILE A 618 50.46 23.84 -58.29
C ILE A 618 50.85 23.43 -59.72
N VAL A 619 49.88 22.98 -60.52
CA VAL A 619 50.08 22.67 -61.94
C VAL A 619 50.47 23.91 -62.74
N ASP A 620 49.79 25.04 -62.55
CA ASP A 620 50.10 26.30 -63.24
C ASP A 620 51.48 26.87 -62.86
N LEU A 621 51.89 26.71 -61.60
CA LEU A 621 53.20 27.15 -61.09
C LEU A 621 54.38 26.30 -61.59
N THR A 622 54.13 25.09 -62.10
CA THR A 622 55.16 24.13 -62.56
C THR A 622 55.20 23.99 -64.08
N GLN A 623 54.07 24.21 -64.79
CA GLN A 623 53.99 24.06 -66.25
C GLN A 623 54.43 25.32 -67.04
N SER A 624 54.49 26.49 -66.40
CA SER A 624 54.68 27.79 -67.07
C SER A 624 56.09 28.08 -67.62
N HIS A 625 57.04 27.15 -67.59
CA HIS A 625 58.38 27.35 -68.15
C HIS A 625 58.70 26.50 -69.40
N ASP A 626 57.85 25.54 -69.77
CA ASP A 626 58.14 24.62 -70.88
C ASP A 626 57.52 25.04 -72.23
N GLU A 627 56.58 25.99 -72.28
CA GLU A 627 55.90 26.38 -73.53
C GLU A 627 56.50 27.60 -74.26
N ASP A 628 57.37 28.41 -73.63
CA ASP A 628 57.90 29.66 -74.23
C ASP A 628 59.41 29.62 -74.58
N GLU A 629 60.14 28.53 -74.31
CA GLU A 629 61.53 28.32 -74.77
C GLU A 629 61.65 27.27 -75.91
N GLY A 630 60.60 27.16 -76.71
CA GLY A 630 60.64 26.49 -78.01
C GLY A 630 61.41 27.32 -79.04
N GLU A 631 62.61 26.83 -79.40
CA GLU A 631 63.52 27.32 -80.47
C GLU A 631 64.62 28.34 -80.07
N LYS A 632 65.58 27.96 -79.20
CA LYS A 632 67.02 28.19 -79.46
C LYS A 632 67.88 27.06 -78.89
N LYS A 633 68.68 26.44 -79.77
CA LYS A 633 69.64 25.38 -79.45
C LYS A 633 70.95 25.94 -78.89
N ASP A 634 71.52 25.18 -77.96
CA ASP A 634 72.94 25.05 -77.58
C ASP A 634 73.69 26.32 -77.14
N GLU A 635 73.73 26.57 -75.83
CA GLU A 635 74.91 26.91 -75.01
C GLU A 635 74.48 26.95 -73.52
N GLU A 636 75.36 26.59 -72.58
CA GLU A 636 75.09 26.50 -71.13
C GLU A 636 74.60 27.84 -70.54
N GLU A 637 73.29 28.09 -70.52
CA GLU A 637 72.65 29.09 -69.67
C GLU A 637 72.05 28.39 -68.44
N GLU A 638 72.33 28.92 -67.24
CA GLU A 638 71.70 28.48 -65.99
C GLU A 638 70.17 28.49 -66.16
N LYS A 639 69.52 27.31 -66.13
CA LYS A 639 68.05 27.20 -66.12
C LYS A 639 67.50 28.10 -65.01
N LYS A 640 66.66 29.08 -65.36
CA LYS A 640 65.97 29.89 -64.36
C LYS A 640 65.04 28.96 -63.56
N PRO A 641 65.04 29.06 -62.22
CA PRO A 641 64.15 28.24 -61.40
C PRO A 641 62.69 28.59 -61.69
N ASP A 642 61.83 27.58 -61.74
CA ASP A 642 60.38 27.76 -61.90
C ASP A 642 59.78 28.56 -60.73
N PRO A 643 58.59 29.16 -60.89
CA PRO A 643 57.93 29.93 -59.84
C PRO A 643 57.76 29.16 -58.52
N LEU A 644 57.52 27.85 -58.59
CA LEU A 644 57.41 27.00 -57.41
C LEU A 644 58.76 26.87 -56.67
N THR A 645 59.87 26.64 -57.37
CA THR A 645 61.21 26.61 -56.76
C THR A 645 61.60 27.96 -56.18
N GLN A 646 61.20 29.06 -56.81
CA GLN A 646 61.41 30.41 -56.26
C GLN A 646 60.63 30.63 -54.96
N LEU A 647 59.38 30.15 -54.88
CA LEU A 647 58.57 30.19 -53.67
C LEU A 647 59.21 29.36 -52.55
N ILE A 648 59.59 28.10 -52.82
CA ILE A 648 60.24 27.20 -51.87
C ILE A 648 61.57 27.78 -51.38
N THR A 649 62.36 28.36 -52.29
CA THR A 649 63.64 29.02 -51.95
C THR A 649 63.42 30.26 -51.07
N THR A 650 62.34 31.01 -51.31
CA THR A 650 62.01 32.18 -50.51
C THR A 650 61.58 31.79 -49.09
N LEU A 651 60.76 30.74 -48.97
CA LEU A 651 60.31 30.19 -47.69
C LEU A 651 61.49 29.57 -46.90
N SER A 652 62.41 28.86 -47.57
CA SER A 652 63.61 28.27 -46.93
C SER A 652 64.63 29.32 -46.49
N ARG A 653 64.80 30.41 -47.25
CA ARG A 653 65.54 31.61 -46.82
C ARG A 653 64.88 32.32 -45.64
N GLY A 654 63.55 32.34 -45.60
CA GLY A 654 62.77 32.84 -44.45
C GLY A 654 63.05 32.04 -43.18
N ALA A 655 63.04 30.71 -43.29
CA ALA A 655 63.28 29.80 -42.16
C ALA A 655 64.72 29.81 -41.63
N THR A 656 65.71 30.14 -42.47
CA THR A 656 67.15 30.13 -42.13
C THR A 656 67.68 31.47 -41.63
N LYS A 657 66.91 32.56 -41.72
CA LYS A 657 67.26 33.82 -41.06
C LYS A 657 67.10 33.66 -39.55
N GLU A 658 68.16 33.91 -38.79
CA GLU A 658 68.17 33.99 -37.31
C GLU A 658 67.28 35.14 -36.78
N GLN A 659 65.95 34.99 -36.88
CA GLN A 659 64.97 35.70 -36.07
C GLN A 659 64.29 34.70 -35.14
N GLN A 660 65.05 34.28 -34.13
CA GLN A 660 64.51 33.59 -32.97
C GLN A 660 63.58 34.53 -32.19
N ARG A 661 62.35 34.07 -31.99
CA ARG A 661 61.28 34.55 -31.10
C ARG A 661 60.39 35.66 -31.67
N SER A 662 59.16 35.23 -31.95
CA SER A 662 57.93 35.97 -32.29
C SER A 662 57.85 36.57 -33.69
N GLN A 663 57.78 35.72 -34.71
CA GLN A 663 56.94 36.02 -35.86
C GLN A 663 55.58 35.31 -35.68
N PRO A 664 54.45 35.95 -36.02
CA PRO A 664 53.16 35.27 -36.11
C PRO A 664 53.26 34.13 -37.14
N ASP A 665 52.46 33.07 -36.96
CA ASP A 665 52.33 31.98 -37.95
C ASP A 665 52.31 32.60 -39.35
N ASP A 666 53.36 32.35 -40.14
CA ASP A 666 53.45 32.93 -41.46
C ASP A 666 52.27 32.37 -42.26
N THR A 667 51.23 33.19 -42.39
CA THR A 667 49.95 32.81 -42.96
C THR A 667 50.14 32.40 -44.41
N LEU A 668 51.17 32.94 -45.08
CA LEU A 668 51.55 32.57 -46.43
C LEU A 668 52.20 31.18 -46.45
N TYR A 669 53.15 30.92 -45.56
CA TYR A 669 53.77 29.58 -45.41
C TYR A 669 52.71 28.52 -45.09
N MET A 670 51.84 28.76 -44.09
CA MET A 670 50.81 27.80 -43.69
C MET A 670 49.80 27.54 -44.79
N SER A 671 49.40 28.57 -45.55
CA SER A 671 48.46 28.42 -46.67
C SER A 671 49.08 27.64 -47.83
N TYR A 672 50.33 27.92 -48.21
CA TYR A 672 51.02 27.17 -49.27
C TYR A 672 51.41 25.75 -48.84
N ALA A 673 51.78 25.54 -47.58
CA ALA A 673 52.02 24.20 -47.04
C ALA A 673 50.75 23.34 -47.08
N GLU A 674 49.59 23.92 -46.73
CA GLU A 674 48.30 23.21 -46.83
C GLU A 674 47.97 22.89 -48.30
N ILE A 675 48.09 23.86 -49.22
CA ILE A 675 47.86 23.67 -50.65
C ILE A 675 48.78 22.58 -51.22
N MET A 676 50.10 22.66 -50.98
CA MET A 676 51.06 21.65 -51.45
C MET A 676 50.77 20.27 -50.87
N SER A 677 50.44 20.18 -49.56
CA SER A 677 50.12 18.90 -48.94
C SER A 677 48.92 18.20 -49.57
N GLN A 678 47.87 18.98 -49.89
CA GLN A 678 46.65 18.47 -50.52
C GLN A 678 46.85 18.14 -52.01
N SER A 679 47.81 18.80 -52.68
CA SER A 679 48.14 18.47 -54.07
C SER A 679 48.96 17.19 -54.27
N CYS A 680 49.71 16.77 -53.25
CA CYS A 680 50.45 15.50 -53.27
C CYS A 680 49.66 14.31 -52.71
N SER A 681 48.63 14.54 -51.89
CA SER A 681 47.73 13.47 -51.47
C SER A 681 46.78 13.12 -52.62
N GLY A 682 47.21 12.22 -53.52
CA GLY A 682 46.26 11.49 -54.36
C GLY A 682 45.35 10.66 -53.45
N GLU A 683 44.07 10.57 -53.79
CA GLU A 683 43.11 9.70 -53.12
C GLU A 683 43.70 8.29 -53.05
N ASP A 684 43.99 7.81 -51.83
CA ASP A 684 44.17 6.39 -51.60
C ASP A 684 42.80 5.75 -51.88
N GLU A 685 42.68 5.23 -53.10
CA GLU A 685 41.58 4.41 -53.58
C GLU A 685 41.41 3.18 -52.67
N ASP A 686 40.61 3.33 -51.61
CA ASP A 686 40.00 2.21 -50.88
C ASP A 686 38.47 2.39 -50.89
N ASP A 687 37.87 1.71 -51.87
CA ASP A 687 36.52 1.13 -51.92
C ASP A 687 35.27 2.03 -52.17
N ASP A 688 34.75 1.85 -53.40
CA ASP A 688 33.34 1.54 -53.76
C ASP A 688 32.31 2.68 -53.76
N ASP A 689 32.26 3.46 -54.85
CA ASP A 689 31.08 3.58 -55.75
C ASP A 689 31.34 4.71 -56.78
N GLY A 690 31.22 4.38 -58.06
CA GLY A 690 31.84 5.13 -59.17
C GLY A 690 31.24 6.49 -59.53
N ASP A 691 32.10 7.36 -60.06
CA ASP A 691 31.92 7.95 -61.38
C ASP A 691 33.25 8.52 -61.93
N ASP A 692 33.28 8.58 -63.26
CA ASP A 692 34.40 8.75 -64.18
C ASP A 692 35.00 10.19 -64.18
N GLU A 693 36.19 10.39 -63.59
CA GLU A 693 37.07 11.52 -63.93
C GLU A 693 38.52 11.07 -64.15
N GLY A 694 39.11 11.54 -65.26
CA GLY A 694 40.29 10.99 -65.92
C GLY A 694 41.61 11.05 -65.13
N PRO A 695 42.66 10.39 -65.64
CA PRO A 695 43.86 10.08 -64.87
C PRO A 695 44.66 11.36 -64.61
N GLY A 696 44.54 11.89 -63.40
CA GLY A 696 45.53 12.82 -62.86
C GLY A 696 46.91 12.15 -62.84
N PRO A 697 48.01 12.93 -62.91
CA PRO A 697 49.36 12.35 -62.83
C PRO A 697 49.48 11.51 -61.57
N SER A 698 50.06 10.30 -61.69
CA SER A 698 50.20 9.36 -60.58
C SER A 698 50.92 10.01 -59.40
N PHE A 699 50.68 9.52 -58.18
CA PHE A 699 51.35 9.99 -56.96
C PHE A 699 52.87 10.12 -57.13
N GLU A 700 53.50 9.21 -57.86
CA GLU A 700 54.93 9.25 -58.18
C GLU A 700 55.35 10.48 -58.99
N ILE A 701 54.54 10.89 -59.99
CA ILE A 701 54.78 12.09 -60.80
C ILE A 701 54.57 13.36 -59.96
N LYS A 702 53.56 13.39 -59.10
CA LYS A 702 53.27 14.53 -58.20
C LYS A 702 54.39 14.76 -57.18
N VAL A 703 54.97 13.69 -56.66
CA VAL A 703 56.15 13.75 -55.77
C VAL A 703 57.41 14.17 -56.52
N GLU A 704 57.54 13.81 -57.81
CA GLU A 704 58.66 14.23 -58.66
C GLU A 704 58.64 15.74 -58.94
N PHE A 705 57.46 16.36 -59.09
CA PHE A 705 57.34 17.84 -59.20
C PHE A 705 57.74 18.61 -57.93
N MET A 706 57.78 17.96 -56.75
CA MET A 706 58.16 18.59 -55.49
C MET A 706 59.62 18.35 -55.06
N LYS A 707 60.37 17.54 -55.81
CA LYS A 707 61.81 17.29 -55.59
C LYS A 707 62.64 18.23 -56.46
#